data_AF-A0AAN4PKP1-F1
#
_entry.id   AF-A0AAN4PKP1-F1
#
_cell.length_a   1.000
_cell.length_b   1.000
_cell.length_c   1.000
_cell.angle_alpha   90.00
_cell.angle_beta   90.00
_cell.angle_gamma   90.00
#
_symmetry.space_group_name_H-M   'P 1'
#
loop_
_entity.id
_entity.type
_entity.pdbx_description
1 polymer ?
#
loop_
_entity_poly.entity_id
_entity_poly.type
_entity_poly.pdbx_seq_one_letter_code
_entity_poly.pdbx_strand_id
1 'polypeptide(L)'
;MSSPAAVAALASTVTSAAALGFVPVAVRFQLFDTLADLDKAVSGQDVLTALQNRSDNGTRQEVPCLLLIQDTLYAMSGLGFVDLAGEDLYRANAITKHLAATPSAQHGAVHFTTEALLAGVFLMRKLQAEVFQYPFKERETPFQFAYKSMGKEELAKEHTYSIMAAEGRMDSFNHFMVGKFMKTNTASDRLQALGYDLKSVLKDAHPSTPLTMVDIGGGRGEMLLDLKAAFPQLQTSDLIVQEFNHDITDIPGVTLATWNYKDESPQPIKGALVYHLAHILHNLPDLEALRLLKKISEAMAPHSRLLVHEFAKNVNYAKMHAAMIALYGGRERSSTEWHQMADLAGLRVTFEAYPPFGEGLIEMRKALTGVAGLALAFRYTTKTWIRWILPRVSSPERVWGLEDILYGAAYGFDIAHMVFIQRSFENGLGRHMWFLSDAERNLALKNEFISQPLAVTASMLSRSGMMCFLYTCFSSVDKQIRLSIILCMAIQVVVNSVTVVQIIVQCGPNPYHAVNRVSYFHYMWDNPPADGSVVCQSPAVQTTIGFVQGGFNTTIDFFLTALSAVQLWRYTIRATDSTPAQHKPLFGRIRRMPRPALFRRIWQTVSLSGPLLLSGIASIVKTYLLKTLGERNDITHNTVPFILWVKIENYSILLASFAPMIRLFVSMVSADKGQIGGYWSNSRSKNSHPGLELDSQPHTQKKGAVVMSVSAAEEAVQHTDEEWKRASSRAHHRHRSSDLQDGSNGVTVRTEIVVRVSSDKASTERLVI
;
A
#
# COMPACT_ATOMS: atom_id res chain seq x y z
N MET A 1 -39.98 24.29 27.20
CA MET A 1 -40.90 24.46 26.06
C MET A 1 -40.05 24.51 24.78
N SER A 2 -40.47 23.87 23.70
CA SER A 2 -39.79 23.95 22.40
C SER A 2 -40.00 25.33 21.77
N SER A 3 -38.99 25.83 21.04
CA SER A 3 -39.12 27.08 20.29
C SER A 3 -40.14 26.93 19.16
N PRO A 4 -41.07 27.90 18.94
CA PRO A 4 -41.99 27.87 17.81
C PRO A 4 -41.27 27.71 16.46
N ALA A 5 -40.08 28.31 16.30
CA ALA A 5 -39.27 28.15 15.10
C ALA A 5 -38.76 26.70 14.90
N ALA A 6 -38.44 25.99 15.98
CA ALA A 6 -38.05 24.58 15.92
C ALA A 6 -39.23 23.67 15.56
N VAL A 7 -40.44 23.99 16.07
CA VAL A 7 -41.68 23.28 15.69
C VAL A 7 -42.00 23.50 14.20
N ALA A 8 -41.89 24.73 13.71
CA ALA A 8 -42.10 25.05 12.30
C ALA A 8 -41.08 24.37 11.37
N ALA A 9 -39.80 24.39 11.74
CA ALA A 9 -38.74 23.72 10.97
C ALA A 9 -38.92 22.19 10.93
N LEU A 10 -39.31 21.59 12.07
CA LEU A 10 -39.65 20.15 12.13
C LEU A 10 -40.83 19.83 11.22
N ALA A 11 -41.93 20.59 11.33
CA ALA A 11 -43.13 20.40 10.52
C ALA A 11 -42.81 20.48 9.03
N SER A 12 -42.19 21.57 8.58
CA SER A 12 -41.77 21.78 7.18
C SER A 12 -40.90 20.63 6.66
N THR A 13 -39.99 20.10 7.48
CA THR A 13 -39.12 18.97 7.11
C THR A 13 -39.89 17.66 6.96
N VAL A 14 -40.83 17.34 7.87
CA VAL A 14 -41.55 16.04 7.82
C VAL A 14 -42.71 16.04 6.84
N THR A 15 -43.36 17.19 6.59
CA THR A 15 -44.46 17.28 5.61
C THR A 15 -43.97 17.33 4.16
N SER A 16 -42.68 17.61 3.92
CA SER A 16 -42.14 17.72 2.56
C SER A 16 -42.30 16.43 1.74
N ALA A 17 -42.31 15.26 2.38
CA ALA A 17 -42.43 13.97 1.70
C ALA A 17 -43.71 13.84 0.85
N ALA A 18 -44.84 14.37 1.33
CA ALA A 18 -46.09 14.37 0.57
C ALA A 18 -46.05 15.38 -0.59
N ALA A 19 -45.51 16.58 -0.35
CA ALA A 19 -45.37 17.60 -1.39
C ALA A 19 -44.41 17.18 -2.52
N LEU A 20 -43.36 16.41 -2.21
CA LEU A 20 -42.44 15.85 -3.22
C LEU A 20 -43.17 14.93 -4.22
N GLY A 21 -44.26 14.27 -3.81
CA GLY A 21 -45.10 13.46 -4.71
C GLY A 21 -45.80 14.26 -5.81
N PHE A 22 -45.89 15.59 -5.70
CA PHE A 22 -46.42 16.49 -6.73
C PHE A 22 -45.36 16.93 -7.77
N VAL A 23 -44.07 16.65 -7.56
CA VAL A 23 -43.01 17.02 -8.52
C VAL A 23 -43.17 16.29 -9.87
N PRO A 24 -43.47 14.98 -9.92
CA PRO A 24 -43.76 14.31 -11.20
C PRO A 24 -45.01 14.86 -11.89
N VAL A 25 -46.01 15.35 -11.14
CA VAL A 25 -47.20 16.02 -11.69
C VAL A 25 -46.82 17.34 -12.35
N ALA A 26 -46.02 18.17 -11.67
CA ALA A 26 -45.53 19.44 -12.20
C ALA A 26 -44.71 19.28 -13.49
N VAL A 27 -43.85 18.25 -13.56
CA VAL A 27 -43.07 17.93 -14.78
C VAL A 27 -43.95 17.34 -15.89
N ARG A 28 -44.84 16.38 -15.57
CA ARG A 28 -45.76 15.75 -16.55
C ARG A 28 -46.63 16.77 -17.30
N PHE A 29 -47.05 17.82 -16.61
CA PHE A 29 -47.88 18.90 -17.15
C PHE A 29 -47.11 20.20 -17.45
N GLN A 30 -45.77 20.16 -17.47
CA GLN A 30 -44.91 21.29 -17.86
C GLN A 30 -45.20 22.60 -17.10
N LEU A 31 -45.50 22.49 -15.80
CA LEU A 31 -45.90 23.66 -14.99
C LEU A 31 -44.72 24.60 -14.73
N PHE A 32 -43.50 24.06 -14.58
CA PHE A 32 -42.28 24.87 -14.41
C PHE A 32 -41.98 25.69 -15.68
N ASP A 33 -42.03 25.04 -16.84
CA ASP A 33 -41.83 25.64 -18.16
C ASP A 33 -42.90 26.70 -18.44
N THR A 34 -44.17 26.37 -18.21
CA THR A 34 -45.29 27.30 -18.39
C THR A 34 -45.17 28.53 -17.49
N LEU A 35 -44.78 28.38 -16.21
CA LEU A 35 -44.52 29.51 -15.32
C LEU A 35 -43.31 30.34 -15.75
N ALA A 36 -42.24 29.70 -16.23
CA ALA A 36 -41.04 30.38 -16.71
C ALA A 36 -41.32 31.20 -17.98
N ASP A 37 -42.12 30.67 -18.90
CA ASP A 37 -42.54 31.34 -20.15
C ASP A 37 -43.50 32.52 -19.90
N LEU A 38 -44.33 32.45 -18.85
CA LEU A 38 -45.25 33.54 -18.47
C LEU A 38 -44.54 34.71 -17.77
N ASP A 39 -43.41 34.45 -17.10
CA ASP A 39 -42.53 35.36 -16.34
C ASP A 39 -43.22 36.48 -15.52
N LYS A 40 -44.39 36.19 -14.96
CA LYS A 40 -45.18 37.10 -14.11
C LYS A 40 -45.90 36.34 -13.01
N ALA A 41 -46.52 37.06 -12.08
CA ALA A 41 -47.44 36.43 -11.14
C ALA A 41 -48.73 36.04 -11.88
N VAL A 42 -49.12 34.77 -11.78
CA VAL A 42 -50.26 34.19 -12.51
C VAL A 42 -51.08 33.26 -11.63
N SER A 43 -52.38 33.18 -11.90
CA SER A 43 -53.30 32.26 -11.21
C SER A 43 -53.25 30.84 -11.78
N GLY A 44 -53.81 29.87 -11.05
CA GLY A 44 -54.03 28.52 -11.60
C GLY A 44 -54.85 28.53 -12.90
N GLN A 45 -55.78 29.49 -13.03
CA GLN A 45 -56.62 29.65 -14.23
C GLN A 45 -55.83 30.23 -15.43
N ASP A 46 -54.89 31.13 -15.19
CA ASP A 46 -53.98 31.64 -16.24
C ASP A 46 -53.08 30.52 -16.77
N VAL A 47 -52.55 29.69 -15.86
CA VAL A 47 -51.74 28.51 -16.22
C VAL A 47 -52.56 27.49 -17.00
N LEU A 48 -53.79 27.17 -16.56
CA LEU A 48 -54.71 26.31 -17.31
C LEU A 48 -54.97 26.83 -18.74
N THR A 49 -55.23 28.13 -18.87
CA THR A 49 -55.47 28.79 -20.16
C THR A 49 -54.23 28.70 -21.06
N ALA A 50 -53.03 28.87 -20.50
CA ALA A 50 -51.77 28.71 -21.24
C ALA A 50 -51.54 27.27 -21.72
N LEU A 51 -51.88 26.25 -20.91
CA LEU A 51 -51.80 24.83 -21.30
C LEU A 51 -52.80 24.47 -22.39
N GLN A 52 -54.04 24.95 -22.30
CA GLN A 52 -55.08 24.75 -23.33
C GLN A 52 -54.64 25.33 -24.69
N ASN A 53 -54.16 26.58 -24.69
CA ASN A 53 -53.64 27.23 -25.91
C ASN A 53 -52.45 26.49 -26.54
N ARG A 54 -51.65 25.73 -25.77
CA ARG A 54 -50.58 24.85 -26.29
C ARG A 54 -51.15 23.58 -26.91
N SER A 55 -52.15 22.95 -26.28
CA SER A 55 -52.77 21.73 -26.80
C SER A 55 -53.53 21.96 -28.12
N ASP A 56 -54.14 23.13 -28.31
CA ASP A 56 -54.85 23.46 -29.55
C ASP A 56 -53.89 23.65 -30.75
N ASN A 57 -52.61 23.96 -30.51
CA ASN A 57 -51.57 24.09 -31.54
C ASN A 57 -51.02 22.74 -32.06
N GLY A 58 -51.79 21.65 -31.95
CA GLY A 58 -51.56 20.42 -32.74
C GLY A 58 -50.91 19.25 -32.01
N THR A 59 -50.62 19.35 -30.71
CA THR A 59 -50.26 18.18 -29.88
C THR A 59 -51.37 17.87 -28.89
N ARG A 60 -51.98 16.68 -28.99
CA ARG A 60 -52.96 16.18 -28.01
C ARG A 60 -52.25 15.87 -26.68
N GLN A 61 -52.07 16.88 -25.86
CA GLN A 61 -51.54 16.75 -24.51
C GLN A 61 -52.70 16.71 -23.51
N GLU A 62 -52.62 15.80 -22.53
CA GLU A 62 -53.62 15.75 -21.46
C GLU A 62 -53.53 17.02 -20.62
N VAL A 63 -54.63 17.78 -20.56
CA VAL A 63 -54.73 19.01 -19.75
C VAL A 63 -55.33 18.63 -18.38
N PRO A 64 -54.65 18.94 -17.26
CA PRO A 64 -55.16 18.65 -15.93
C PRO A 64 -56.32 19.59 -15.54
N CYS A 65 -57.17 19.17 -14.61
CA CYS A 65 -58.21 20.05 -14.07
C CYS A 65 -57.61 21.20 -13.23
N LEU A 66 -58.30 22.34 -13.17
CA LEU A 66 -57.86 23.55 -12.45
C LEU A 66 -57.38 23.27 -11.01
N LEU A 67 -58.14 22.50 -10.24
CA LEU A 67 -57.81 22.20 -8.85
C LEU A 67 -56.47 21.47 -8.72
N LEU A 68 -56.17 20.51 -9.61
CA LEU A 68 -54.89 19.81 -9.62
C LEU A 68 -53.72 20.74 -9.94
N ILE A 69 -53.94 21.74 -10.82
CA ILE A 69 -52.93 22.78 -11.09
C ILE A 69 -52.70 23.60 -9.80
N GLN A 70 -53.77 24.12 -9.18
CA GLN A 70 -53.69 24.95 -7.98
C GLN A 70 -52.99 24.21 -6.83
N ASP A 71 -53.43 22.99 -6.49
CA ASP A 71 -52.82 22.16 -5.44
C ASP A 71 -51.34 21.84 -5.73
N THR A 72 -51.00 21.54 -7.00
CA THR A 72 -49.62 21.27 -7.40
C THR A 72 -48.75 22.52 -7.26
N LEU A 73 -49.21 23.67 -7.74
CA LEU A 73 -48.48 24.94 -7.64
C LEU A 73 -48.29 25.39 -6.18
N TYR A 74 -49.32 25.20 -5.35
CA TYR A 74 -49.23 25.46 -3.92
C TYR A 74 -48.21 24.53 -3.24
N ALA A 75 -48.23 23.23 -3.53
CA ALA A 75 -47.24 22.28 -3.04
C ALA A 75 -45.81 22.61 -3.51
N MET A 76 -45.63 23.02 -4.77
CA MET A 76 -44.32 23.47 -5.28
C MET A 76 -43.83 24.73 -4.58
N SER A 77 -44.74 25.65 -4.19
CA SER A 77 -44.37 26.82 -3.39
C SER A 77 -43.91 26.46 -1.98
N GLY A 78 -44.54 25.47 -1.34
CA GLY A 78 -44.10 24.91 -0.05
C GLY A 78 -42.74 24.21 -0.10
N LEU A 79 -42.31 23.75 -1.28
CA LEU A 79 -40.97 23.21 -1.54
C LEU A 79 -39.95 24.29 -1.97
N GLY A 80 -40.39 25.54 -2.20
CA GLY A 80 -39.55 26.64 -2.71
C GLY A 80 -39.23 26.55 -4.20
N PHE A 81 -39.85 25.64 -4.96
CA PHE A 81 -39.65 25.51 -6.41
C PHE A 81 -40.35 26.60 -7.23
N VAL A 82 -41.29 27.31 -6.62
CA VAL A 82 -42.14 28.39 -7.19
C VAL A 82 -42.38 29.41 -6.07
N ASP A 83 -42.50 30.70 -6.39
CA ASP A 83 -42.84 31.72 -5.38
C ASP A 83 -44.36 31.92 -5.29
N LEU A 84 -44.89 31.99 -4.07
CA LEU A 84 -46.27 32.41 -3.81
C LEU A 84 -46.31 33.95 -3.69
N ALA A 85 -46.79 34.61 -4.73
CA ALA A 85 -46.80 36.07 -4.88
C ALA A 85 -48.09 36.74 -4.33
N GLY A 86 -49.10 35.95 -3.96
CA GLY A 86 -50.39 36.40 -3.44
C GLY A 86 -51.35 35.22 -3.25
N GLU A 87 -52.61 35.50 -2.91
CA GLU A 87 -53.66 34.48 -2.84
C GLU A 87 -53.91 33.88 -4.23
N ASP A 88 -53.69 32.56 -4.36
CA ASP A 88 -53.63 31.81 -5.63
C ASP A 88 -52.79 32.44 -6.76
N LEU A 89 -51.74 33.20 -6.42
CA LEU A 89 -50.83 33.81 -7.41
C LEU A 89 -49.42 33.24 -7.28
N TYR A 90 -48.92 32.63 -8.36
CA TYR A 90 -47.64 31.94 -8.42
C TYR A 90 -46.68 32.63 -9.40
N ARG A 91 -45.38 32.59 -9.13
CA ARG A 91 -44.34 33.20 -9.97
C ARG A 91 -43.12 32.28 -10.11
N ALA A 92 -42.56 32.23 -11.31
CA ALA A 92 -41.30 31.54 -11.57
C ALA A 92 -40.12 32.23 -10.85
N ASN A 93 -39.44 31.47 -9.99
CA ASN A 93 -38.24 31.90 -9.29
C ASN A 93 -36.97 31.32 -9.95
N ALA A 94 -35.79 31.54 -9.35
CA ALA A 94 -34.53 31.06 -9.90
C ALA A 94 -34.48 29.52 -10.09
N ILE A 95 -35.13 28.76 -9.20
CA ILE A 95 -35.22 27.30 -9.29
C ILE A 95 -36.20 26.91 -10.41
N THR A 96 -37.37 27.55 -10.49
CA THR A 96 -38.33 27.33 -11.60
C THR A 96 -37.66 27.55 -12.96
N LYS A 97 -36.94 28.67 -13.11
CA LYS A 97 -36.25 29.03 -14.36
C LYS A 97 -35.10 28.08 -14.68
N HIS A 98 -34.36 27.61 -13.68
CA HIS A 98 -33.33 26.59 -13.88
C HIS A 98 -33.93 25.24 -14.33
N LEU A 99 -35.05 24.81 -13.74
CA LEU A 99 -35.77 23.59 -14.13
C LEU A 99 -36.28 23.69 -15.58
N ALA A 100 -36.89 24.81 -15.97
CA ALA A 100 -37.34 25.04 -17.34
C ALA A 100 -36.15 25.06 -18.35
N ALA A 101 -35.04 25.72 -18.01
CA ALA A 101 -33.87 25.79 -18.87
C ALA A 101 -33.05 24.48 -18.93
N THR A 102 -33.28 23.53 -18.03
CA THR A 102 -32.40 22.36 -17.82
C THR A 102 -33.22 21.06 -17.75
N PRO A 103 -33.56 20.42 -18.88
CA PRO A 103 -34.40 19.21 -18.88
C PRO A 103 -33.87 18.07 -18.00
N SER A 104 -32.55 17.89 -17.92
CA SER A 104 -31.91 16.89 -17.03
C SER A 104 -32.22 17.13 -15.56
N ALA A 105 -32.42 18.39 -15.13
CA ALA A 105 -32.77 18.72 -13.75
C ALA A 105 -34.22 18.33 -13.43
N GLN A 106 -35.16 18.50 -14.37
CA GLN A 106 -36.54 18.00 -14.22
C GLN A 106 -36.56 16.47 -14.15
N HIS A 107 -35.87 15.79 -15.07
CA HIS A 107 -35.77 14.34 -15.08
C HIS A 107 -35.10 13.79 -13.80
N GLY A 108 -34.09 14.47 -13.28
CA GLY A 108 -33.45 14.14 -12.00
C GLY A 108 -34.39 14.32 -10.82
N ALA A 109 -35.16 15.41 -10.81
CA ALA A 109 -36.19 15.65 -9.80
C ALA A 109 -37.24 14.51 -9.80
N VAL A 110 -37.76 14.14 -10.98
CA VAL A 110 -38.69 13.00 -11.15
C VAL A 110 -38.09 11.69 -10.62
N HIS A 111 -36.83 11.39 -10.93
CA HIS A 111 -36.16 10.17 -10.45
C HIS A 111 -36.16 10.10 -8.90
N PHE A 112 -35.70 11.13 -8.21
CA PHE A 112 -35.66 11.10 -6.74
C PHE A 112 -37.05 11.18 -6.10
N THR A 113 -38.01 11.92 -6.67
CA THR A 113 -39.38 11.97 -6.14
C THR A 113 -40.25 10.77 -6.50
N THR A 114 -39.78 9.89 -7.39
CA THR A 114 -40.47 8.63 -7.73
C THR A 114 -39.77 7.44 -7.08
N GLU A 115 -38.50 7.15 -7.43
CA GLU A 115 -37.81 5.94 -6.97
C GLU A 115 -37.46 6.02 -5.48
N ALA A 116 -36.72 7.07 -5.10
CA ALA A 116 -36.19 7.19 -3.73
C ALA A 116 -37.32 7.46 -2.72
N LEU A 117 -38.39 8.15 -3.14
CA LEU A 117 -39.59 8.32 -2.31
C LEU A 117 -40.31 6.98 -2.09
N LEU A 118 -40.53 6.18 -3.14
CA LEU A 118 -41.12 4.84 -3.02
C LEU A 118 -40.28 3.92 -2.11
N ALA A 119 -38.96 3.89 -2.31
CA ALA A 119 -38.05 3.12 -1.46
C ALA A 119 -38.08 3.59 0.01
N GLY A 120 -38.09 4.91 0.23
CA GLY A 120 -38.17 5.52 1.56
C GLY A 120 -39.43 5.13 2.34
N VAL A 121 -40.59 5.07 1.68
CA VAL A 121 -41.86 4.64 2.29
C VAL A 121 -41.80 3.19 2.81
N PHE A 122 -41.04 2.32 2.14
CA PHE A 122 -40.90 0.91 2.52
C PHE A 122 -39.70 0.60 3.42
N LEU A 123 -38.79 1.55 3.67
CA LEU A 123 -37.56 1.37 4.45
C LEU A 123 -37.79 0.73 5.83
N MET A 124 -38.68 1.30 6.64
CA MET A 124 -38.96 0.78 7.98
C MET A 124 -39.63 -0.61 7.93
N ARG A 125 -40.53 -0.85 6.97
CA ARG A 125 -41.22 -2.14 6.80
C ARG A 125 -40.25 -3.25 6.41
N LYS A 126 -39.31 -2.95 5.50
CA LYS A 126 -38.22 -3.83 5.09
C LYS A 126 -37.32 -4.19 6.28
N LEU A 127 -36.90 -3.20 7.07
CA LEU A 127 -36.12 -3.43 8.29
C LEU A 127 -36.88 -4.30 9.30
N GLN A 128 -38.15 -4.01 9.57
CA GLN A 128 -38.98 -4.83 10.47
C GLN A 128 -39.15 -6.27 9.98
N ALA A 129 -39.38 -6.48 8.68
CA ALA A 129 -39.56 -7.79 8.08
C ALA A 129 -38.31 -8.69 8.18
N GLU A 130 -37.12 -8.09 8.30
CA GLU A 130 -35.83 -8.81 8.38
C GLU A 130 -35.12 -8.62 9.73
N VAL A 131 -35.87 -8.23 10.78
CA VAL A 131 -35.35 -8.07 12.15
C VAL A 131 -34.14 -7.12 12.21
N PHE A 132 -34.24 -6.00 11.48
CA PHE A 132 -33.26 -4.92 11.37
C PHE A 132 -31.90 -5.33 10.77
N GLN A 133 -31.86 -6.34 9.91
CA GLN A 133 -30.67 -6.65 9.11
C GLN A 133 -30.24 -5.45 8.25
N TYR A 134 -28.95 -5.11 8.35
CA TYR A 134 -28.32 -3.98 7.67
C TYR A 134 -26.79 -4.23 7.63
N PRO A 135 -26.05 -3.80 6.57
CA PRO A 135 -26.50 -3.10 5.37
C PRO A 135 -27.31 -3.98 4.41
N PHE A 136 -28.09 -3.33 3.53
CA PHE A 136 -28.85 -4.03 2.49
C PHE A 136 -27.92 -4.59 1.39
N LYS A 137 -28.35 -5.68 0.76
CA LYS A 137 -27.73 -6.18 -0.49
C LYS A 137 -28.36 -5.48 -1.68
N GLU A 138 -27.64 -5.42 -2.80
CA GLU A 138 -27.99 -4.66 -4.00
C GLU A 138 -29.39 -4.94 -4.59
N ARG A 139 -29.88 -6.18 -4.50
CA ARG A 139 -31.23 -6.57 -4.96
C ARG A 139 -32.18 -6.92 -3.81
N GLU A 140 -31.81 -6.55 -2.59
CA GLU A 140 -32.58 -6.80 -1.38
C GLU A 140 -32.75 -5.49 -0.60
N THR A 141 -33.09 -4.40 -1.31
CA THR A 141 -33.28 -3.06 -0.72
C THR A 141 -34.76 -2.79 -0.42
N PRO A 142 -35.08 -1.67 0.26
CA PRO A 142 -36.46 -1.19 0.38
C PRO A 142 -37.19 -1.02 -0.95
N PHE A 143 -36.49 -0.71 -2.05
CA PHE A 143 -37.09 -0.57 -3.37
C PHE A 143 -37.63 -1.90 -3.90
N GLN A 144 -36.83 -2.97 -3.91
CA GLN A 144 -37.30 -4.31 -4.26
C GLN A 144 -38.42 -4.79 -3.31
N PHE A 145 -38.32 -4.48 -2.02
CA PHE A 145 -39.36 -4.80 -1.05
C PHE A 145 -40.70 -4.09 -1.33
N ALA A 146 -40.68 -2.85 -1.86
CA ALA A 146 -41.87 -2.16 -2.33
C ALA A 146 -42.53 -2.92 -3.50
N TYR A 147 -41.76 -3.30 -4.51
CA TYR A 147 -42.26 -4.09 -5.66
C TYR A 147 -42.84 -5.44 -5.25
N LYS A 148 -42.18 -6.14 -4.31
CA LYS A 148 -42.72 -7.38 -3.71
C LYS A 148 -44.06 -7.13 -3.00
N SER A 149 -44.14 -6.05 -2.22
CA SER A 149 -45.36 -5.67 -1.49
C SER A 149 -46.52 -5.25 -2.41
N MET A 150 -46.21 -4.81 -3.64
CA MET A 150 -47.19 -4.52 -4.70
C MET A 150 -47.57 -5.75 -5.54
N GLY A 151 -47.12 -6.96 -5.17
CA GLY A 151 -47.39 -8.20 -5.91
C GLY A 151 -46.57 -8.38 -7.20
N LYS A 152 -45.60 -7.48 -7.48
CA LYS A 152 -44.72 -7.57 -8.65
C LYS A 152 -43.45 -8.39 -8.31
N GLU A 153 -43.63 -9.68 -8.02
CA GLU A 153 -42.53 -10.54 -7.51
C GLU A 153 -41.35 -10.70 -8.47
N GLU A 154 -41.57 -10.73 -9.79
CA GLU A 154 -40.45 -10.81 -10.75
C GLU A 154 -39.60 -9.54 -10.75
N LEU A 155 -40.22 -8.36 -10.76
CA LEU A 155 -39.49 -7.09 -10.62
C LEU A 155 -38.78 -6.99 -9.26
N ALA A 156 -39.33 -7.58 -8.20
CA ALA A 156 -38.68 -7.59 -6.89
C ALA A 156 -37.36 -8.38 -6.82
N LYS A 157 -37.05 -9.23 -7.82
CA LYS A 157 -35.77 -9.97 -7.92
C LYS A 157 -34.73 -9.19 -8.72
N GLU A 158 -35.15 -8.13 -9.40
CA GLU A 158 -34.36 -7.40 -10.37
C GLU A 158 -33.59 -6.22 -9.78
N HIS A 159 -32.55 -5.79 -10.51
CA HIS A 159 -31.83 -4.58 -10.14
C HIS A 159 -32.68 -3.33 -10.38
N THR A 160 -32.47 -2.28 -9.59
CA THR A 160 -33.23 -1.02 -9.65
C THR A 160 -33.27 -0.41 -11.07
N TYR A 161 -32.17 -0.48 -11.82
CA TYR A 161 -32.14 -0.08 -13.24
C TYR A 161 -33.01 -0.98 -14.14
N SER A 162 -32.98 -2.30 -13.96
CA SER A 162 -33.85 -3.24 -14.70
C SER A 162 -35.33 -2.97 -14.42
N ILE A 163 -35.69 -2.68 -13.16
CA ILE A 163 -37.06 -2.31 -12.76
C ILE A 163 -37.48 -0.99 -13.43
N MET A 164 -36.60 0.03 -13.43
CA MET A 164 -36.85 1.29 -14.13
C MET A 164 -37.05 1.09 -15.63
N ALA A 165 -36.28 0.21 -16.28
CA ALA A 165 -36.45 -0.12 -17.69
C ALA A 165 -37.78 -0.84 -17.97
N ALA A 166 -38.11 -1.88 -17.18
CA ALA A 166 -39.37 -2.62 -17.31
C ALA A 166 -40.62 -1.75 -17.09
N GLU A 167 -40.52 -0.73 -16.24
CA GLU A 167 -41.60 0.23 -15.96
C GLU A 167 -41.54 1.48 -16.88
N GLY A 168 -40.73 1.47 -17.96
CA GLY A 168 -40.70 2.52 -18.98
C GLY A 168 -40.07 3.86 -18.57
N ARG A 169 -39.21 3.87 -17.54
CA ARG A 169 -38.63 5.08 -16.93
C ARG A 169 -37.13 5.29 -17.24
N MET A 170 -36.52 4.36 -17.99
CA MET A 170 -35.09 4.44 -18.33
C MET A 170 -34.76 5.65 -19.21
N ASP A 171 -35.61 6.04 -20.16
CA ASP A 171 -35.38 7.20 -21.03
C ASP A 171 -35.28 8.51 -20.23
N SER A 172 -36.18 8.68 -19.25
CA SER A 172 -36.13 9.79 -18.29
C SER A 172 -34.83 9.77 -17.49
N PHE A 173 -34.41 8.60 -17.00
CA PHE A 173 -33.15 8.48 -16.27
C PHE A 173 -31.92 8.78 -17.15
N ASN A 174 -31.92 8.34 -18.40
CA ASN A 174 -30.87 8.63 -19.37
C ASN A 174 -30.75 10.14 -19.64
N HIS A 175 -31.88 10.86 -19.81
CA HIS A 175 -31.87 12.32 -19.93
C HIS A 175 -31.35 13.03 -18.68
N PHE A 176 -31.67 12.53 -17.48
CA PHE A 176 -31.08 13.02 -16.24
C PHE A 176 -29.54 12.87 -16.24
N MET A 177 -29.05 11.69 -16.63
CA MET A 177 -27.61 11.38 -16.59
C MET A 177 -26.76 12.24 -17.54
N VAL A 178 -27.30 12.71 -18.68
CA VAL A 178 -26.58 13.58 -19.64
C VAL A 178 -26.22 14.95 -19.05
N GLY A 179 -27.03 15.52 -18.17
CA GLY A 179 -26.81 16.89 -17.65
C GLY A 179 -26.56 16.99 -16.15
N LYS A 180 -26.57 15.86 -15.44
CA LYS A 180 -26.30 15.63 -14.01
C LYS A 180 -26.17 16.88 -13.10
N PHE A 181 -27.30 17.54 -12.86
CA PHE A 181 -27.54 18.68 -11.94
C PHE A 181 -26.69 19.97 -12.07
N MET A 182 -25.40 19.92 -12.44
CA MET A 182 -24.50 21.08 -12.51
C MET A 182 -23.36 20.80 -13.50
N LYS A 183 -23.38 21.41 -14.69
CA LYS A 183 -22.26 21.33 -15.66
C LYS A 183 -21.86 22.72 -16.16
N THR A 184 -20.97 23.39 -15.41
CA THR A 184 -20.46 24.74 -15.75
C THR A 184 -18.99 24.77 -16.15
N ASN A 185 -18.17 23.81 -15.70
CA ASN A 185 -16.71 23.81 -15.83
C ASN A 185 -16.20 22.48 -16.43
N THR A 186 -15.08 22.52 -17.17
CA THR A 186 -14.49 21.31 -17.79
C THR A 186 -13.92 20.34 -16.75
N ALA A 187 -13.78 19.05 -17.10
CA ALA A 187 -13.15 18.06 -16.22
C ALA A 187 -11.75 18.48 -15.72
N SER A 188 -10.94 19.11 -16.57
CA SER A 188 -9.60 19.60 -16.18
C SER A 188 -9.68 20.73 -15.14
N ASP A 189 -10.63 21.66 -15.28
CA ASP A 189 -10.79 22.77 -14.34
C ASP A 189 -11.29 22.27 -12.97
N ARG A 190 -12.18 21.27 -12.96
CA ARG A 190 -12.68 20.64 -11.72
C ARG A 190 -11.55 19.93 -10.96
N LEU A 191 -10.71 19.17 -11.66
CA LEU A 191 -9.51 18.54 -11.08
C LEU A 191 -8.53 19.59 -10.52
N GLN A 192 -8.27 20.67 -11.26
CA GLN A 192 -7.38 21.74 -10.81
C GLN A 192 -7.94 22.49 -9.60
N ALA A 193 -9.26 22.73 -9.54
CA ALA A 193 -9.93 23.36 -8.39
C ALA A 193 -9.85 22.50 -7.11
N LEU A 194 -9.79 21.18 -7.25
CA LEU A 194 -9.52 20.25 -6.14
C LEU A 194 -8.04 20.19 -5.74
N GLY A 195 -7.13 20.84 -6.49
CA GLY A 195 -5.69 20.82 -6.25
C GLY A 195 -4.95 19.63 -6.87
N TYR A 196 -5.59 18.90 -7.80
CA TYR A 196 -5.02 17.71 -8.43
C TYR A 196 -4.33 18.06 -9.76
N ASP A 197 -3.00 17.93 -9.83
CA ASP A 197 -2.23 18.20 -11.05
C ASP A 197 -2.22 17.01 -12.02
N LEU A 198 -3.27 16.89 -12.83
CA LEU A 198 -3.34 15.91 -13.92
C LEU A 198 -2.19 16.09 -14.95
N LYS A 199 -1.63 17.30 -15.12
CA LYS A 199 -0.50 17.52 -16.05
C LYS A 199 0.77 16.85 -15.56
N SER A 200 0.95 16.67 -14.25
CA SER A 200 2.03 15.83 -13.69
C SER A 200 1.82 14.36 -14.02
N VAL A 201 0.60 13.85 -13.90
CA VAL A 201 0.24 12.45 -14.19
C VAL A 201 0.56 12.09 -15.63
N LEU A 202 0.13 12.92 -16.58
CA LEU A 202 0.35 12.67 -18.00
C LEU A 202 1.85 12.71 -18.41
N LYS A 203 2.71 13.35 -17.60
CA LYS A 203 4.17 13.37 -17.80
C LYS A 203 4.89 12.12 -17.29
N ASP A 204 4.25 11.29 -16.46
CA ASP A 204 4.81 9.99 -16.06
C ASP A 204 4.82 8.99 -17.24
N ALA A 205 4.06 9.28 -18.32
CA ALA A 205 4.09 8.48 -19.54
C ALA A 205 5.42 8.63 -20.29
N HIS A 206 6.00 7.49 -20.64
CA HIS A 206 7.30 7.35 -21.30
C HIS A 206 7.28 6.11 -22.21
N PRO A 207 8.29 5.84 -23.05
CA PRO A 207 8.25 4.71 -24.00
C PRO A 207 8.02 3.31 -23.40
N SER A 208 8.18 3.15 -22.08
CA SER A 208 7.90 1.92 -21.32
C SER A 208 6.62 1.99 -20.45
N THR A 209 5.83 3.05 -20.57
CA THR A 209 4.64 3.33 -19.76
C THR A 209 3.56 3.96 -20.65
N PRO A 210 2.53 3.19 -21.07
CA PRO A 210 1.54 3.68 -22.03
C PRO A 210 0.68 4.80 -21.43
N LEU A 211 0.31 5.78 -22.26
CA LEU A 211 -0.53 6.94 -21.89
C LEU A 211 -2.02 6.59 -21.73
N THR A 212 -2.37 5.30 -21.69
CA THR A 212 -3.76 4.83 -21.69
C THR A 212 -4.52 5.27 -20.44
N MET A 213 -5.70 5.85 -20.65
CA MET A 213 -6.70 6.20 -19.64
C MET A 213 -7.97 5.38 -19.90
N VAL A 214 -8.52 4.77 -18.86
CA VAL A 214 -9.71 3.92 -18.92
C VAL A 214 -10.81 4.50 -18.02
N ASP A 215 -11.91 4.95 -18.61
CA ASP A 215 -13.09 5.47 -17.92
C ASP A 215 -14.17 4.40 -17.80
N ILE A 216 -14.35 3.85 -16.59
CA ILE A 216 -15.17 2.67 -16.32
C ILE A 216 -16.60 3.10 -15.93
N GLY A 217 -17.58 2.75 -16.75
CA GLY A 217 -18.95 3.27 -16.64
C GLY A 217 -19.05 4.72 -17.12
N GLY A 218 -18.18 5.14 -18.04
CA GLY A 218 -18.11 6.52 -18.54
C GLY A 218 -19.28 6.96 -19.43
N GLY A 219 -20.25 6.09 -19.71
CA GLY A 219 -21.42 6.39 -20.54
C GLY A 219 -21.03 6.91 -21.92
N ARG A 220 -21.38 8.17 -22.22
CA ARG A 220 -21.04 8.85 -23.48
C ARG A 220 -19.62 9.45 -23.52
N GLY A 221 -18.76 9.10 -22.56
CA GLY A 221 -17.33 9.44 -22.60
C GLY A 221 -16.99 10.90 -22.33
N GLU A 222 -17.92 11.67 -21.76
CA GLU A 222 -17.80 13.13 -21.62
C GLU A 222 -16.54 13.57 -20.89
N MET A 223 -16.12 12.82 -19.86
CA MET A 223 -14.90 13.10 -19.09
C MET A 223 -13.65 13.00 -19.97
N LEU A 224 -13.51 11.92 -20.75
CA LEU A 224 -12.38 11.73 -21.65
C LEU A 224 -12.41 12.71 -22.85
N LEU A 225 -13.60 13.11 -23.32
CA LEU A 225 -13.75 14.12 -24.36
C LEU A 225 -13.34 15.53 -23.87
N ASP A 226 -13.76 15.93 -22.67
CA ASP A 226 -13.30 17.15 -21.99
C ASP A 226 -11.76 17.13 -21.83
N LEU A 227 -11.19 16.00 -21.40
CA LEU A 227 -9.74 15.86 -21.27
C LEU A 227 -9.02 15.91 -22.62
N LYS A 228 -9.58 15.33 -23.69
CA LYS A 228 -9.00 15.42 -25.04
C LYS A 228 -8.97 16.86 -25.55
N ALA A 229 -10.03 17.64 -25.29
CA ALA A 229 -10.07 19.06 -25.62
C ALA A 229 -9.04 19.88 -24.83
N ALA A 230 -8.86 19.58 -23.53
CA ALA A 230 -7.85 20.22 -22.68
C ALA A 230 -6.40 19.79 -22.99
N PHE A 231 -6.22 18.58 -23.55
CA PHE A 231 -4.93 17.95 -23.81
C PHE A 231 -4.86 17.36 -25.23
N PRO A 232 -4.68 18.20 -26.27
CA PRO A 232 -4.70 17.77 -27.68
C PRO A 232 -3.63 16.74 -28.07
N GLN A 233 -2.63 16.49 -27.21
CA GLN A 233 -1.67 15.40 -27.40
C GLN A 233 -2.26 13.99 -27.22
N LEU A 234 -3.40 13.86 -26.51
CA LEU A 234 -4.06 12.57 -26.26
C LEU A 234 -4.70 12.02 -27.55
N GLN A 235 -4.27 10.85 -27.98
CA GLN A 235 -4.83 10.18 -29.16
C GLN A 235 -6.12 9.44 -28.81
N THR A 236 -6.96 9.17 -29.82
CA THR A 236 -8.20 8.38 -29.64
C THR A 236 -7.92 7.00 -29.03
N SER A 237 -6.77 6.40 -29.37
CA SER A 237 -6.31 5.11 -28.83
C SER A 237 -5.84 5.17 -27.37
N ASP A 238 -5.51 6.36 -26.85
CA ASP A 238 -5.09 6.54 -25.45
C ASP A 238 -6.31 6.64 -24.51
N LEU A 239 -7.49 6.90 -25.06
CA LEU A 239 -8.71 7.22 -24.31
C LEU A 239 -9.74 6.11 -24.51
N ILE A 240 -9.95 5.28 -23.49
CA ILE A 240 -10.85 4.12 -23.55
C ILE A 240 -12.04 4.36 -22.62
N VAL A 241 -13.25 4.43 -23.18
CA VAL A 241 -14.49 4.35 -22.40
C VAL A 241 -14.89 2.88 -22.29
N GLN A 242 -15.13 2.41 -21.07
CA GLN A 242 -15.71 1.10 -20.81
C GLN A 242 -17.16 1.23 -20.42
N GLU A 243 -18.05 0.66 -21.24
CA GLU A 243 -19.49 0.74 -21.06
C GLU A 243 -20.14 -0.60 -21.44
N PHE A 244 -21.24 -0.97 -20.79
CA PHE A 244 -22.00 -2.19 -21.08
C PHE A 244 -23.38 -1.91 -21.67
N ASN A 245 -23.86 -0.65 -21.62
CA ASN A 245 -25.10 -0.26 -22.28
C ASN A 245 -24.99 -0.39 -23.81
N HIS A 246 -25.75 -1.31 -24.39
CA HIS A 246 -25.78 -1.60 -25.83
C HIS A 246 -26.32 -0.46 -26.71
N ASP A 247 -27.04 0.52 -26.13
CA ASP A 247 -27.53 1.70 -26.87
C ASP A 247 -26.39 2.68 -27.23
N ILE A 248 -25.22 2.52 -26.60
CA ILE A 248 -24.02 3.33 -26.86
C ILE A 248 -23.12 2.52 -27.80
N THR A 249 -23.24 2.79 -29.10
CA THR A 249 -22.56 2.02 -30.16
C THR A 249 -21.28 2.67 -30.67
N ASP A 250 -21.17 4.00 -30.62
CA ASP A 250 -19.98 4.77 -31.01
C ASP A 250 -19.90 6.07 -30.20
N ILE A 251 -18.67 6.55 -29.97
CA ILE A 251 -18.37 7.82 -29.28
C ILE A 251 -17.23 8.52 -30.03
N PRO A 252 -17.53 9.39 -31.01
CA PRO A 252 -16.50 10.05 -31.82
C PRO A 252 -15.45 10.79 -30.98
N GLY A 253 -14.20 10.33 -31.08
CA GLY A 253 -13.05 10.95 -30.40
C GLY A 253 -12.45 10.11 -29.26
N VAL A 254 -13.10 9.05 -28.82
CA VAL A 254 -12.55 8.07 -27.85
C VAL A 254 -12.71 6.64 -28.39
N THR A 255 -12.02 5.68 -27.79
CA THR A 255 -12.18 4.26 -28.09
C THR A 255 -13.24 3.67 -27.16
N LEU A 256 -14.34 3.14 -27.71
CA LEU A 256 -15.33 2.40 -26.93
C LEU A 256 -14.89 0.95 -26.75
N ALA A 257 -14.99 0.43 -25.53
CA ALA A 257 -14.75 -0.97 -25.20
C ALA A 257 -15.89 -1.51 -24.33
N THR A 258 -16.38 -2.72 -24.63
CA THR A 258 -17.44 -3.34 -23.82
C THR A 258 -16.84 -4.06 -22.63
N TRP A 259 -17.22 -3.66 -21.41
CA TRP A 259 -16.90 -4.43 -20.19
C TRP A 259 -17.99 -4.25 -19.12
N ASN A 260 -18.65 -5.36 -18.78
CA ASN A 260 -19.52 -5.40 -17.61
C ASN A 260 -18.71 -5.82 -16.37
N TYR A 261 -18.44 -4.87 -15.49
CA TYR A 261 -17.64 -5.08 -14.29
C TYR A 261 -18.33 -5.96 -13.23
N LYS A 262 -19.64 -6.19 -13.36
CA LYS A 262 -20.42 -7.10 -12.49
C LYS A 262 -20.12 -8.56 -12.75
N ASP A 263 -19.86 -8.94 -14.00
CA ASP A 263 -19.58 -10.32 -14.37
C ASP A 263 -18.20 -10.76 -13.83
N GLU A 264 -17.98 -12.05 -13.62
CA GLU A 264 -16.72 -12.61 -13.12
C GLU A 264 -15.49 -12.37 -14.02
N SER A 265 -15.67 -11.68 -15.16
CA SER A 265 -14.57 -11.26 -16.02
C SER A 265 -13.60 -10.30 -15.30
N PRO A 266 -12.27 -10.49 -15.45
CA PRO A 266 -11.30 -9.53 -14.96
C PRO A 266 -11.31 -8.28 -15.84
N GLN A 267 -10.87 -7.13 -15.29
CA GLN A 267 -10.67 -5.90 -16.07
C GLN A 267 -9.74 -6.18 -17.28
N PRO A 268 -10.23 -6.06 -18.53
CA PRO A 268 -9.49 -6.52 -19.72
C PRO A 268 -8.29 -5.64 -20.09
N ILE A 269 -8.35 -4.33 -19.85
CA ILE A 269 -7.23 -3.42 -20.11
C ILE A 269 -6.26 -3.51 -18.94
N LYS A 270 -5.00 -3.87 -19.23
CA LYS A 270 -3.94 -4.07 -18.21
C LYS A 270 -2.89 -2.96 -18.30
N GLY A 271 -2.39 -2.52 -17.15
CA GLY A 271 -1.28 -1.58 -17.06
C GLY A 271 -1.54 -0.15 -17.56
N ALA A 272 -2.81 0.27 -17.68
CA ALA A 272 -3.16 1.65 -18.02
C ALA A 272 -2.56 2.66 -17.02
N LEU A 273 -2.28 3.88 -17.46
CA LEU A 273 -1.76 4.96 -16.60
C LEU A 273 -2.81 5.38 -15.57
N VAL A 274 -4.06 5.54 -16.03
CA VAL A 274 -5.22 5.91 -15.21
C VAL A 274 -6.37 4.92 -15.47
N TYR A 275 -6.92 4.39 -14.40
CA TYR A 275 -8.30 3.89 -14.36
C TYR A 275 -9.16 4.92 -13.65
N HIS A 276 -10.38 5.13 -14.12
CA HIS A 276 -11.30 6.14 -13.59
C HIS A 276 -12.68 5.51 -13.31
N LEU A 277 -13.29 5.94 -12.22
CA LEU A 277 -14.65 5.60 -11.81
C LEU A 277 -15.34 6.88 -11.34
N ALA A 278 -16.44 7.29 -11.97
CA ALA A 278 -17.28 8.38 -11.49
C ALA A 278 -18.67 7.88 -11.13
N HIS A 279 -19.07 8.04 -9.87
CA HIS A 279 -20.42 7.71 -9.41
C HIS A 279 -20.85 6.26 -9.67
N ILE A 280 -19.90 5.34 -9.46
CA ILE A 280 -20.10 3.90 -9.58
C ILE A 280 -20.10 3.27 -8.19
N LEU A 281 -19.08 3.57 -7.38
CA LEU A 281 -18.86 2.91 -6.10
C LEU A 281 -19.89 3.35 -5.06
N HIS A 282 -20.45 4.56 -5.12
CA HIS A 282 -21.52 4.97 -4.21
C HIS A 282 -22.84 4.22 -4.43
N ASN A 283 -23.09 3.68 -5.63
CA ASN A 283 -24.22 2.80 -5.92
C ASN A 283 -23.99 1.36 -5.44
N LEU A 284 -22.75 0.97 -5.14
CA LEU A 284 -22.40 -0.40 -4.78
C LEU A 284 -22.36 -0.60 -3.25
N PRO A 285 -22.98 -1.69 -2.72
CA PRO A 285 -22.68 -2.17 -1.38
C PRO A 285 -21.17 -2.46 -1.21
N ASP A 286 -20.64 -2.34 0.01
CA ASP A 286 -19.19 -2.39 0.26
C ASP A 286 -18.48 -3.62 -0.30
N LEU A 287 -19.12 -4.80 -0.25
CA LEU A 287 -18.53 -6.03 -0.80
C LEU A 287 -18.43 -5.99 -2.32
N GLU A 288 -19.41 -5.40 -3.02
CA GLU A 288 -19.38 -5.25 -4.48
C GLU A 288 -18.38 -4.16 -4.90
N ALA A 289 -18.35 -3.04 -4.16
CA ALA A 289 -17.35 -1.98 -4.34
C ALA A 289 -15.93 -2.54 -4.18
N LEU A 290 -15.69 -3.36 -3.13
CA LEU A 290 -14.40 -4.00 -2.90
C LEU A 290 -14.03 -5.02 -3.99
N ARG A 291 -14.99 -5.80 -4.51
CA ARG A 291 -14.75 -6.69 -5.65
C ARG A 291 -14.33 -5.91 -6.89
N LEU A 292 -14.98 -4.79 -7.19
CA LEU A 292 -14.60 -3.91 -8.30
C LEU A 292 -13.18 -3.35 -8.12
N LEU A 293 -12.89 -2.80 -6.94
CA LEU A 293 -11.55 -2.29 -6.60
C LEU A 293 -10.47 -3.37 -6.74
N LYS A 294 -10.75 -4.63 -6.37
CA LYS A 294 -9.83 -5.76 -6.56
C LYS A 294 -9.58 -6.09 -8.03
N LYS A 295 -10.65 -6.20 -8.86
CA LYS A 295 -10.51 -6.44 -10.32
C LYS A 295 -9.65 -5.37 -11.00
N ILE A 296 -9.80 -4.10 -10.60
CA ILE A 296 -8.99 -2.98 -11.09
C ILE A 296 -7.56 -3.06 -10.55
N SER A 297 -7.38 -3.29 -9.24
CA SER A 297 -6.07 -3.47 -8.61
C SER A 297 -5.26 -4.58 -9.31
N GLU A 298 -5.86 -5.72 -9.63
CA GLU A 298 -5.20 -6.79 -10.38
C GLU A 298 -4.73 -6.35 -11.78
N ALA A 299 -5.48 -5.46 -12.44
CA ALA A 299 -5.11 -4.90 -13.74
C ALA A 299 -4.07 -3.75 -13.67
N MET A 300 -3.92 -3.08 -12.53
CA MET A 300 -2.97 -2.00 -12.33
C MET A 300 -1.52 -2.49 -12.36
N ALA A 301 -0.66 -1.76 -13.06
CA ALA A 301 0.80 -1.87 -12.95
C ALA A 301 1.32 -0.97 -11.80
N PRO A 302 2.61 -1.05 -11.42
CA PRO A 302 3.16 -0.20 -10.36
C PRO A 302 3.07 1.31 -10.63
N HIS A 303 3.06 1.73 -11.90
CA HIS A 303 2.87 3.13 -12.30
C HIS A 303 1.41 3.57 -12.24
N SER A 304 0.46 2.66 -12.44
CA SER A 304 -0.97 2.94 -12.58
C SER A 304 -1.56 3.68 -11.37
N ARG A 305 -2.59 4.46 -11.64
CA ARG A 305 -3.40 5.19 -10.67
C ARG A 305 -4.87 4.84 -10.90
N LEU A 306 -5.66 4.77 -9.83
CA LEU A 306 -7.12 4.72 -9.88
C LEU A 306 -7.66 6.05 -9.34
N LEU A 307 -8.46 6.73 -10.14
CA LEU A 307 -9.16 7.97 -9.78
C LEU A 307 -10.64 7.67 -9.53
N VAL A 308 -11.13 8.06 -8.36
CA VAL A 308 -12.51 7.88 -7.93
C VAL A 308 -13.16 9.24 -7.73
N HIS A 309 -14.18 9.53 -8.53
CA HIS A 309 -15.04 10.70 -8.44
C HIS A 309 -16.36 10.32 -7.76
N GLU A 310 -16.56 10.78 -6.52
CA GLU A 310 -17.73 10.43 -5.70
C GLU A 310 -18.15 11.60 -4.81
N PHE A 311 -19.39 11.61 -4.33
CA PHE A 311 -19.83 12.67 -3.41
C PHE A 311 -19.19 12.50 -2.02
N ALA A 312 -18.85 13.62 -1.40
CA ALA A 312 -18.32 13.62 -0.04
C ALA A 312 -19.43 13.23 0.95
N LYS A 313 -19.13 12.30 1.88
CA LYS A 313 -20.02 11.94 3.00
C LYS A 313 -20.12 13.10 4.01
N ASN A 314 -20.94 14.09 3.69
CA ASN A 314 -21.17 15.30 4.47
C ASN A 314 -22.69 15.61 4.58
N VAL A 315 -23.04 16.67 5.34
CA VAL A 315 -24.45 17.04 5.59
C VAL A 315 -25.22 17.44 4.33
N ASN A 316 -24.55 18.06 3.34
CA ASN A 316 -25.17 18.49 2.09
C ASN A 316 -25.60 17.28 1.24
N TYR A 317 -24.85 16.18 1.32
CA TYR A 317 -25.13 14.92 0.63
C TYR A 317 -25.85 13.87 1.49
N ALA A 318 -26.30 14.21 2.70
CA ALA A 318 -27.04 13.28 3.57
C ALA A 318 -28.32 12.72 2.91
N LYS A 319 -29.03 13.54 2.11
CA LYS A 319 -30.19 13.11 1.33
C LYS A 319 -29.82 12.13 0.21
N MET A 320 -28.66 12.36 -0.44
CA MET A 320 -28.13 11.46 -1.48
C MET A 320 -27.72 10.11 -0.87
N HIS A 321 -27.00 10.14 0.26
CA HIS A 321 -26.62 8.96 1.03
C HIS A 321 -27.82 8.08 1.40
N ALA A 322 -28.92 8.68 1.85
CA ALA A 322 -30.16 7.97 2.13
C ALA A 322 -30.78 7.33 0.86
N ALA A 323 -30.76 8.02 -0.28
CA ALA A 323 -31.23 7.49 -1.55
C ALA A 323 -30.37 6.29 -2.03
N MET A 324 -29.03 6.37 -1.94
CA MET A 324 -28.14 5.28 -2.36
C MET A 324 -28.38 4.01 -1.53
N ILE A 325 -28.58 4.15 -0.21
CA ILE A 325 -28.94 3.04 0.68
C ILE A 325 -30.29 2.43 0.28
N ALA A 326 -31.30 3.27 0.06
CA ALA A 326 -32.67 2.82 -0.17
C ALA A 326 -32.89 2.20 -1.57
N LEU A 327 -32.11 2.62 -2.57
CA LEU A 327 -32.24 2.16 -3.96
C LEU A 327 -31.27 1.04 -4.35
N TYR A 328 -30.05 1.03 -3.80
CA TYR A 328 -28.99 0.14 -4.28
C TYR A 328 -28.24 -0.61 -3.17
N GLY A 329 -28.54 -0.33 -1.89
CA GLY A 329 -27.71 -0.79 -0.76
C GLY A 329 -26.29 -0.17 -0.75
N GLY A 330 -26.04 0.78 -1.66
CA GLY A 330 -24.83 1.59 -1.73
C GLY A 330 -24.82 2.69 -0.69
N ARG A 331 -23.74 3.49 -0.66
CA ARG A 331 -23.55 4.59 0.30
C ARG A 331 -22.42 5.53 -0.09
N GLU A 332 -22.59 6.81 0.23
CA GLU A 332 -21.46 7.76 0.30
C GLU A 332 -20.49 7.36 1.42
N ARG A 333 -19.19 7.55 1.19
CA ARG A 333 -18.11 7.09 2.08
C ARG A 333 -17.18 8.24 2.52
N SER A 334 -16.73 8.16 3.77
CA SER A 334 -15.74 9.06 4.37
C SER A 334 -14.31 8.68 3.99
N SER A 335 -13.35 9.59 4.17
CA SER A 335 -11.90 9.34 4.02
C SER A 335 -11.45 8.03 4.70
N THR A 336 -11.90 7.78 5.95
CA THR A 336 -11.57 6.55 6.69
C THR A 336 -12.13 5.29 6.03
N GLU A 337 -13.35 5.34 5.50
CA GLU A 337 -13.97 4.23 4.77
C GLU A 337 -13.28 4.00 3.41
N TRP A 338 -12.83 5.07 2.73
CA TRP A 338 -12.05 4.98 1.50
C TRP A 338 -10.67 4.37 1.71
N HIS A 339 -9.95 4.77 2.76
CA HIS A 339 -8.66 4.18 3.13
C HIS A 339 -8.81 2.69 3.47
N GLN A 340 -9.81 2.31 4.27
CA GLN A 340 -10.10 0.91 4.59
C GLN A 340 -10.37 0.09 3.32
N MET A 341 -11.21 0.57 2.39
CA MET A 341 -11.45 -0.16 1.13
C MET A 341 -10.21 -0.24 0.22
N ALA A 342 -9.37 0.80 0.19
CA ALA A 342 -8.12 0.78 -0.57
C ALA A 342 -7.17 -0.31 -0.04
N ASP A 343 -6.92 -0.33 1.28
CA ASP A 343 -6.05 -1.32 1.92
C ASP A 343 -6.53 -2.76 1.65
N LEU A 344 -7.85 -3.00 1.76
CA LEU A 344 -8.50 -4.28 1.47
C LEU A 344 -8.38 -4.72 -0.01
N ALA A 345 -8.15 -3.78 -0.93
CA ALA A 345 -7.93 -4.02 -2.36
C ALA A 345 -6.43 -4.13 -2.73
N GLY A 346 -5.51 -4.05 -1.77
CA GLY A 346 -4.06 -3.99 -2.03
C GLY A 346 -3.61 -2.66 -2.64
N LEU A 347 -4.43 -1.62 -2.47
CA LEU A 347 -4.17 -0.25 -2.87
C LEU A 347 -3.85 0.59 -1.64
N ARG A 348 -3.51 1.86 -1.86
CA ARG A 348 -3.34 2.89 -0.84
C ARG A 348 -3.83 4.22 -1.40
N VAL A 349 -4.58 4.98 -0.62
CA VAL A 349 -4.93 6.37 -0.96
C VAL A 349 -3.67 7.24 -0.96
N THR A 350 -3.46 7.99 -2.03
CA THR A 350 -2.28 8.85 -2.24
C THR A 350 -2.64 10.32 -2.44
N PHE A 351 -3.91 10.61 -2.77
CA PHE A 351 -4.51 11.94 -2.76
C PHE A 351 -5.99 11.82 -2.43
N GLU A 352 -6.56 12.77 -1.69
CA GLU A 352 -8.00 12.89 -1.52
C GLU A 352 -8.42 14.36 -1.34
N ALA A 353 -9.56 14.74 -1.90
CA ALA A 353 -10.15 16.08 -1.77
C ALA A 353 -11.68 15.99 -1.71
N TYR A 354 -12.28 16.63 -0.70
CA TYR A 354 -13.72 16.58 -0.43
C TYR A 354 -14.27 18.00 -0.30
N PRO A 355 -14.79 18.60 -1.38
CA PRO A 355 -15.41 19.92 -1.29
C PRO A 355 -16.75 19.82 -0.51
N PRO A 356 -17.22 20.92 0.10
CA PRO A 356 -18.53 20.93 0.78
C PRO A 356 -19.68 20.72 -0.20
N PHE A 357 -19.53 21.20 -1.44
CA PHE A 357 -20.44 21.02 -2.57
C PHE A 357 -19.63 20.62 -3.81
N GLY A 358 -20.14 19.68 -4.58
CA GLY A 358 -19.47 19.08 -5.74
C GLY A 358 -19.04 17.63 -5.49
N GLU A 359 -18.50 17.02 -6.54
CA GLU A 359 -17.77 15.76 -6.49
C GLU A 359 -16.42 15.93 -5.75
N GLY A 360 -16.07 14.95 -4.92
CA GLY A 360 -14.72 14.78 -4.40
C GLY A 360 -13.90 13.85 -5.29
N LEU A 361 -12.58 13.89 -5.12
CA LEU A 361 -11.62 13.04 -5.84
C LEU A 361 -10.79 12.23 -4.84
N ILE A 362 -10.59 10.95 -5.13
CA ILE A 362 -9.62 10.09 -4.44
C ILE A 362 -8.67 9.46 -5.48
N GLU A 363 -7.36 9.58 -5.28
CA GLU A 363 -6.34 8.80 -5.99
C GLU A 363 -5.93 7.59 -5.15
N MET A 364 -5.95 6.40 -5.76
CA MET A 364 -5.42 5.17 -5.18
C MET A 364 -4.31 4.58 -6.06
N ARG A 365 -3.26 4.03 -5.42
CA ARG A 365 -2.12 3.37 -6.10
C ARG A 365 -1.78 2.04 -5.42
N LYS A 366 -1.07 1.14 -6.12
CA LYS A 366 -0.69 -0.17 -5.56
C LYS A 366 0.19 -0.06 -4.31
N ALA A 367 -0.16 -0.80 -3.27
CA ALA A 367 0.67 -0.96 -2.09
C ALA A 367 1.84 -1.91 -2.38
N LEU A 368 3.06 -1.38 -2.46
CA LEU A 368 4.29 -2.14 -2.74
C LEU A 368 4.82 -2.89 -1.50
N THR A 369 4.02 -3.80 -0.95
CA THR A 369 4.34 -4.57 0.28
C THR A 369 5.22 -5.80 0.04
N GLY A 370 5.53 -6.16 -1.22
CA GLY A 370 6.29 -7.38 -1.57
C GLY A 370 7.83 -7.30 -1.49
N VAL A 371 8.42 -6.15 -1.15
CA VAL A 371 9.87 -5.92 -1.34
C VAL A 371 10.76 -6.75 -0.39
N ALA A 372 10.33 -7.00 0.85
CA ALA A 372 11.15 -7.69 1.86
C ALA A 372 11.34 -9.19 1.55
N GLY A 373 10.27 -9.88 1.13
CA GLY A 373 10.31 -11.32 0.82
C GLY A 373 11.13 -11.62 -0.44
N LEU A 374 10.97 -10.81 -1.50
CA LEU A 374 11.76 -10.93 -2.74
C LEU A 374 13.26 -10.76 -2.49
N ALA A 375 13.63 -9.81 -1.64
CA ALA A 375 15.02 -9.58 -1.30
C ALA A 375 15.60 -10.74 -0.44
N LEU A 376 14.83 -11.30 0.49
CA LEU A 376 15.25 -12.45 1.29
C LEU A 376 15.45 -13.71 0.42
N ALA A 377 14.54 -13.94 -0.53
CA ALA A 377 14.71 -14.98 -1.55
C ALA A 377 16.01 -14.77 -2.35
N PHE A 378 16.26 -13.56 -2.84
CA PHE A 378 17.49 -13.21 -3.56
C PHE A 378 18.76 -13.50 -2.74
N ARG A 379 18.79 -13.18 -1.44
CA ARG A 379 19.92 -13.52 -0.54
C ARG A 379 20.20 -15.02 -0.53
N TYR A 380 19.17 -15.84 -0.29
CA TYR A 380 19.35 -17.28 -0.17
C TYR A 380 19.66 -17.95 -1.52
N THR A 381 19.02 -17.52 -2.62
CA THR A 381 19.35 -18.02 -3.95
C THR A 381 20.78 -17.67 -4.34
N THR A 382 21.24 -16.43 -4.12
CA THR A 382 22.63 -16.04 -4.41
C THR A 382 23.64 -16.82 -3.56
N LYS A 383 23.41 -16.97 -2.24
CA LYS A 383 24.31 -17.77 -1.38
C LYS A 383 24.34 -19.25 -1.74
N THR A 384 23.21 -19.81 -2.16
CA THR A 384 23.12 -21.22 -2.56
C THR A 384 23.79 -21.43 -3.92
N TRP A 385 23.54 -20.54 -4.89
CA TRP A 385 24.22 -20.50 -6.20
C TRP A 385 25.75 -20.46 -6.03
N ILE A 386 26.26 -19.53 -5.20
CA ILE A 386 27.70 -19.45 -4.86
C ILE A 386 28.24 -20.78 -4.34
N ARG A 387 27.52 -21.44 -3.42
CA ARG A 387 28.00 -22.67 -2.76
C ARG A 387 27.98 -23.91 -3.67
N TRP A 388 27.09 -23.94 -4.67
CA TRP A 388 26.88 -25.12 -5.51
C TRP A 388 27.57 -25.05 -6.87
N ILE A 389 27.80 -23.85 -7.42
CA ILE A 389 28.27 -23.66 -8.80
C ILE A 389 29.74 -23.19 -8.88
N LEU A 390 30.27 -22.51 -7.85
CA LEU A 390 31.69 -22.17 -7.83
C LEU A 390 32.57 -23.36 -7.40
N PRO A 391 33.72 -23.59 -8.05
CA PRO A 391 34.70 -24.56 -7.58
C PRO A 391 35.16 -24.22 -6.15
N ARG A 392 35.33 -25.24 -5.29
CA ARG A 392 35.75 -25.06 -3.88
C ARG A 392 37.06 -24.28 -3.68
N VAL A 393 37.89 -24.19 -4.72
CA VAL A 393 39.17 -23.46 -4.73
C VAL A 393 38.96 -21.94 -4.83
N SER A 394 37.80 -21.48 -5.31
CA SER A 394 37.46 -20.07 -5.53
C SER A 394 36.29 -19.57 -4.66
N SER A 395 35.59 -20.47 -3.96
CA SER A 395 34.52 -20.10 -3.02
C SER A 395 35.12 -19.51 -1.72
N PRO A 396 34.64 -18.36 -1.21
CA PRO A 396 35.11 -17.85 0.07
C PRO A 396 34.79 -18.84 1.20
N GLU A 397 35.75 -19.05 2.11
CA GLU A 397 35.70 -20.11 3.16
C GLU A 397 34.43 -20.07 4.03
N ARG A 398 33.75 -18.91 4.13
CA ARG A 398 32.52 -18.73 4.89
C ARG A 398 31.40 -18.04 4.10
N VAL A 399 30.69 -18.80 3.27
CA VAL A 399 29.47 -18.33 2.57
C VAL A 399 28.27 -18.18 3.52
N TRP A 400 28.18 -19.04 4.54
CA TRP A 400 27.08 -19.09 5.51
C TRP A 400 27.56 -18.73 6.92
N GLY A 401 26.81 -17.89 7.61
CA GLY A 401 27.11 -17.44 8.97
C GLY A 401 25.97 -17.71 9.96
N LEU A 402 26.23 -17.45 11.25
CA LEU A 402 25.22 -17.58 12.30
C LEU A 402 24.08 -16.57 12.11
N GLU A 403 24.40 -15.41 11.53
CA GLU A 403 23.45 -14.38 11.13
C GLU A 403 22.41 -14.90 10.12
N ASP A 404 22.75 -15.81 9.21
CA ASP A 404 21.78 -16.35 8.24
C ASP A 404 20.75 -17.27 8.92
N ILE A 405 21.19 -18.05 9.91
CA ILE A 405 20.28 -18.88 10.73
C ILE A 405 19.33 -17.97 11.53
N LEU A 406 19.86 -16.90 12.13
CA LEU A 406 19.06 -15.92 12.86
C LEU A 406 18.06 -15.18 11.96
N TYR A 407 18.45 -14.77 10.74
CA TYR A 407 17.53 -14.16 9.78
C TYR A 407 16.46 -15.14 9.28
N GLY A 408 16.82 -16.41 9.03
CA GLY A 408 15.87 -17.45 8.65
C GLY A 408 14.85 -17.74 9.75
N ALA A 409 15.31 -17.88 11.00
CA ALA A 409 14.43 -18.04 12.16
C ALA A 409 13.55 -16.81 12.38
N ALA A 410 14.11 -15.59 12.31
CA ALA A 410 13.35 -14.34 12.43
C ALA A 410 12.21 -14.26 11.40
N TYR A 411 12.49 -14.61 10.14
CA TYR A 411 11.47 -14.62 9.08
C TYR A 411 10.43 -15.72 9.27
N GLY A 412 10.82 -16.90 9.78
CA GLY A 412 9.89 -17.96 10.15
C GLY A 412 8.91 -17.54 11.25
N PHE A 413 9.41 -16.88 12.31
CA PHE A 413 8.56 -16.27 13.34
C PHE A 413 7.68 -15.14 12.79
N ASP A 414 8.17 -14.35 11.84
CA ASP A 414 7.40 -13.25 11.24
C ASP A 414 6.28 -13.74 10.29
N ILE A 415 6.51 -14.84 9.56
CA ILE A 415 5.46 -15.56 8.81
C ILE A 415 4.43 -16.15 9.78
N ALA A 416 4.87 -16.83 10.85
CA ALA A 416 3.94 -17.40 11.83
C ALA A 416 3.06 -16.30 12.45
N HIS A 417 3.67 -15.18 12.84
CA HIS A 417 2.97 -13.95 13.23
C HIS A 417 1.94 -13.52 12.16
N MET A 418 2.33 -13.41 10.87
CA MET A 418 1.39 -13.05 9.80
C MET A 418 0.24 -14.04 9.61
N VAL A 419 0.44 -15.34 9.79
CA VAL A 419 -0.64 -16.34 9.69
C VAL A 419 -1.67 -16.13 10.81
N PHE A 420 -1.23 -15.77 12.02
CA PHE A 420 -2.14 -15.39 13.10
C PHE A 420 -2.83 -14.05 12.83
N ILE A 421 -2.14 -13.03 12.32
CA ILE A 421 -2.76 -11.75 11.91
C ILE A 421 -3.81 -11.98 10.82
N GLN A 422 -3.52 -12.79 9.81
CA GLN A 422 -4.44 -13.10 8.71
C GLN A 422 -5.71 -13.79 9.23
N ARG A 423 -5.57 -14.77 10.13
CA ARG A 423 -6.72 -15.39 10.81
C ARG A 423 -7.48 -14.41 11.71
N SER A 424 -6.77 -13.51 12.40
CA SER A 424 -7.41 -12.47 13.21
C SER A 424 -8.23 -11.51 12.34
N PHE A 425 -7.69 -11.13 11.18
CA PHE A 425 -8.33 -10.31 10.15
C PHE A 425 -9.58 -10.97 9.55
N GLU A 426 -9.51 -12.27 9.21
CA GLU A 426 -10.67 -13.06 8.77
C GLU A 426 -11.79 -13.12 9.83
N ASN A 427 -11.43 -13.04 11.12
CA ASN A 427 -12.37 -12.95 12.24
C ASN A 427 -12.70 -11.50 12.65
N GLY A 428 -12.28 -10.49 11.87
CA GLY A 428 -12.71 -9.10 12.03
C GLY A 428 -11.71 -8.12 12.65
N LEU A 429 -10.43 -8.47 12.80
CA LEU A 429 -9.39 -7.47 13.10
C LEU A 429 -9.43 -6.34 12.05
N GLY A 430 -9.33 -5.09 12.50
CA GLY A 430 -9.52 -3.89 11.68
C GLY A 430 -10.95 -3.34 11.64
N ARG A 431 -11.98 -4.12 12.01
CA ARG A 431 -13.32 -3.60 12.31
C ARG A 431 -13.36 -3.07 13.74
N HIS A 432 -14.15 -2.02 13.99
CA HIS A 432 -14.39 -1.53 15.34
C HIS A 432 -15.03 -2.62 16.21
N MET A 433 -14.60 -2.71 17.47
CA MET A 433 -14.94 -3.83 18.37
C MET A 433 -16.44 -3.99 18.65
N TRP A 434 -17.23 -2.91 18.50
CA TRP A 434 -18.69 -2.92 18.64
C TRP A 434 -19.47 -3.36 17.38
N PHE A 435 -18.79 -3.58 16.25
CA PHE A 435 -19.36 -4.17 15.03
C PHE A 435 -19.01 -5.66 14.86
N LEU A 436 -18.48 -6.30 15.91
CA LEU A 436 -18.15 -7.72 15.97
C LEU A 436 -19.09 -8.44 16.92
N SER A 437 -19.56 -9.62 16.53
CA SER A 437 -20.18 -10.57 17.47
C SER A 437 -19.17 -10.99 18.54
N ASP A 438 -19.64 -11.46 19.70
CA ASP A 438 -18.76 -11.93 20.78
C ASP A 438 -17.83 -13.07 20.32
N ALA A 439 -18.30 -13.91 19.39
CA ALA A 439 -17.50 -14.98 18.79
C ALA A 439 -16.40 -14.43 17.87
N GLU A 440 -16.73 -13.56 16.90
CA GLU A 440 -15.75 -12.88 16.03
C GLU A 440 -14.70 -12.14 16.89
N ARG A 441 -15.15 -11.35 17.86
CA ARG A 441 -14.28 -10.58 18.76
C ARG A 441 -13.31 -11.49 19.52
N ASN A 442 -13.80 -12.57 20.12
CA ASN A 442 -12.94 -13.49 20.88
C ASN A 442 -11.95 -14.22 19.96
N LEU A 443 -12.34 -14.65 18.75
CA LEU A 443 -11.41 -15.25 17.78
C LEU A 443 -10.39 -14.25 17.23
N ALA A 444 -10.77 -13.00 16.96
CA ALA A 444 -9.86 -11.95 16.53
C ALA A 444 -8.81 -11.66 17.62
N LEU A 445 -9.25 -11.38 18.85
CA LEU A 445 -8.37 -11.12 20.00
C LEU A 445 -7.47 -12.33 20.33
N LYS A 446 -8.00 -13.55 20.29
CA LYS A 446 -7.22 -14.78 20.51
C LYS A 446 -6.06 -14.91 19.53
N ASN A 447 -6.33 -14.81 18.23
CA ASN A 447 -5.29 -14.91 17.22
C ASN A 447 -4.28 -13.75 17.36
N GLU A 448 -4.73 -12.55 17.71
CA GLU A 448 -3.85 -11.39 17.88
C GLU A 448 -2.95 -11.50 19.13
N PHE A 449 -3.47 -11.83 20.31
CA PHE A 449 -2.62 -11.97 21.51
C PHE A 449 -1.60 -13.13 21.37
N ILE A 450 -1.95 -14.21 20.68
CA ILE A 450 -1.00 -15.29 20.33
C ILE A 450 0.06 -14.81 19.33
N SER A 451 -0.25 -13.81 18.49
CA SER A 451 0.64 -13.23 17.49
C SER A 451 1.80 -12.44 18.12
N GLN A 452 1.54 -11.69 19.20
CA GLN A 452 2.46 -10.70 19.76
C GLN A 452 3.83 -11.26 20.22
N PRO A 453 3.93 -12.41 20.93
CA PRO A 453 5.21 -13.02 21.27
C PRO A 453 6.08 -13.39 20.05
N LEU A 454 5.44 -13.82 18.95
CA LEU A 454 6.11 -14.18 17.71
C LEU A 454 6.70 -12.93 17.04
N ALA A 455 5.96 -11.83 17.03
CA ALA A 455 6.39 -10.53 16.51
C ALA A 455 7.65 -10.01 17.24
N VAL A 456 7.63 -10.04 18.58
CA VAL A 456 8.77 -9.60 19.41
C VAL A 456 9.98 -10.52 19.21
N THR A 457 9.75 -11.83 19.13
CA THR A 457 10.82 -12.82 18.89
C THR A 457 11.48 -12.64 17.51
N ALA A 458 10.69 -12.40 16.46
CA ALA A 458 11.20 -12.07 15.13
C ALA A 458 12.09 -10.81 15.15
N SER A 459 11.64 -9.76 15.86
CA SER A 459 12.35 -8.50 16.03
C SER A 459 13.67 -8.63 16.83
N MET A 460 13.69 -9.53 17.81
CA MET A 460 14.90 -9.86 18.60
C MET A 460 15.93 -10.61 17.74
N LEU A 461 15.49 -11.63 17.00
CA LEU A 461 16.37 -12.47 16.19
C LEU A 461 16.96 -11.71 14.99
N SER A 462 16.19 -10.83 14.34
CA SER A 462 16.69 -10.03 13.21
C SER A 462 17.79 -9.04 13.64
N ARG A 463 17.60 -8.32 14.76
CA ARG A 463 18.65 -7.45 15.33
C ARG A 463 19.88 -8.22 15.79
N SER A 464 19.69 -9.37 16.42
CA SER A 464 20.79 -10.25 16.82
C SER A 464 21.59 -10.74 15.62
N GLY A 465 20.91 -11.07 14.50
CA GLY A 465 21.56 -11.39 13.22
C GLY A 465 22.42 -10.24 12.70
N MET A 466 21.92 -9.00 12.77
CA MET A 466 22.67 -7.82 12.34
C MET A 466 23.88 -7.52 13.24
N MET A 467 23.73 -7.71 14.56
CA MET A 467 24.84 -7.61 15.52
C MET A 467 25.90 -8.69 15.26
N CYS A 468 25.51 -9.94 14.98
CA CYS A 468 26.43 -11.03 14.60
C CYS A 468 27.19 -10.72 13.29
N PHE A 469 26.52 -10.12 12.31
CA PHE A 469 27.14 -9.66 11.08
C PHE A 469 28.18 -8.55 11.35
N LEU A 470 27.81 -7.48 12.04
CA LEU A 470 28.72 -6.38 12.38
C LEU A 470 29.87 -6.82 13.28
N TYR A 471 29.63 -7.75 14.21
CA TYR A 471 30.68 -8.37 15.02
C TYR A 471 31.68 -9.12 14.14
N THR A 472 31.21 -9.93 13.18
CA THR A 472 32.08 -10.65 12.24
C THR A 472 32.89 -9.69 11.37
N CYS A 473 32.32 -8.57 10.93
CA CYS A 473 33.03 -7.57 10.12
C CYS A 473 34.07 -6.74 10.87
N PHE A 474 33.88 -6.45 12.17
CA PHE A 474 34.66 -5.41 12.88
C PHE A 474 35.34 -5.86 14.20
N SER A 475 35.10 -7.08 14.69
CA SER A 475 35.61 -7.54 16.01
C SER A 475 37.13 -7.64 16.14
N SER A 476 37.88 -7.70 15.03
CA SER A 476 39.35 -7.81 15.03
C SER A 476 40.08 -6.47 15.25
N VAL A 477 39.40 -5.33 15.13
CA VAL A 477 40.05 -4.02 15.01
C VAL A 477 39.91 -3.12 16.24
N ASP A 478 38.87 -3.31 17.06
CA ASP A 478 38.68 -2.52 18.28
C ASP A 478 38.00 -3.33 19.40
N LYS A 479 38.67 -3.43 20.56
CA LYS A 479 38.15 -4.13 21.75
C LYS A 479 36.92 -3.43 22.33
N GLN A 480 36.82 -2.09 22.26
CA GLN A 480 35.67 -1.36 22.78
C GLN A 480 34.42 -1.61 21.94
N ILE A 481 34.55 -1.62 20.61
CA ILE A 481 33.44 -1.94 19.70
C ILE A 481 32.98 -3.38 19.94
N ARG A 482 33.92 -4.32 20.05
CA ARG A 482 33.62 -5.74 20.34
C ARG A 482 32.80 -5.90 21.63
N LEU A 483 33.21 -5.24 22.72
CA LEU A 483 32.49 -5.27 23.99
C LEU A 483 31.12 -4.61 23.89
N SER A 484 31.02 -3.47 23.19
CA SER A 484 29.77 -2.72 23.01
C SER A 484 28.72 -3.52 22.23
N ILE A 485 29.10 -4.24 21.16
CA ILE A 485 28.18 -5.10 20.42
C ILE A 485 27.67 -6.26 21.29
N ILE A 486 28.55 -6.92 22.05
CA ILE A 486 28.16 -8.01 22.97
C ILE A 486 27.19 -7.50 24.03
N LEU A 487 27.47 -6.33 24.64
CA LEU A 487 26.61 -5.71 25.64
C LEU A 487 25.24 -5.35 25.07
N CYS A 488 25.18 -4.74 23.88
CA CYS A 488 23.91 -4.43 23.21
C CYS A 488 23.11 -5.69 22.88
N MET A 489 23.76 -6.76 22.43
CA MET A 489 23.12 -8.05 22.15
C MET A 489 22.53 -8.69 23.42
N ALA A 490 23.27 -8.67 24.52
CA ALA A 490 22.80 -9.18 25.81
C ALA A 490 21.57 -8.38 26.32
N ILE A 491 21.65 -7.05 26.30
CA ILE A 491 20.54 -6.16 26.70
C ILE A 491 19.31 -6.42 25.81
N GLN A 492 19.48 -6.49 24.49
CA GLN A 492 18.40 -6.75 23.54
C GLN A 492 17.66 -8.05 23.85
N VAL A 493 18.41 -9.14 24.06
CA VAL A 493 17.84 -10.46 24.33
C VAL A 493 17.09 -10.45 25.67
N VAL A 494 17.67 -9.87 26.72
CA VAL A 494 17.03 -9.80 28.05
C VAL A 494 15.73 -8.98 27.99
N VAL A 495 15.76 -7.75 27.46
CA VAL A 495 14.58 -6.86 27.43
C VAL A 495 13.42 -7.46 26.62
N ASN A 496 13.71 -8.05 25.47
CA ASN A 496 12.68 -8.66 24.63
C ASN A 496 12.17 -9.99 25.20
N SER A 497 13.04 -10.79 25.85
CA SER A 497 12.61 -12.01 26.56
C SER A 497 11.68 -11.68 27.73
N VAL A 498 12.00 -10.65 28.53
CA VAL A 498 11.12 -10.16 29.60
C VAL A 498 9.78 -9.70 29.03
N THR A 499 9.77 -9.01 27.89
CA THR A 499 8.54 -8.57 27.22
C THR A 499 7.69 -9.76 26.74
N VAL A 500 8.31 -10.78 26.12
CA VAL A 500 7.63 -12.02 25.69
C VAL A 500 7.02 -12.76 26.88
N VAL A 501 7.78 -12.96 27.97
CA VAL A 501 7.28 -13.59 29.20
C VAL A 501 6.10 -12.78 29.75
N GLN A 502 6.25 -11.46 29.85
CA GLN A 502 5.23 -10.57 30.39
C GLN A 502 3.93 -10.61 29.58
N ILE A 503 3.97 -10.71 28.25
CA ILE A 503 2.76 -10.86 27.42
C ILE A 503 1.99 -12.13 27.81
N ILE A 504 2.70 -13.21 28.13
CA ILE A 504 2.09 -14.51 28.46
C ILE A 504 1.57 -14.55 29.92
N VAL A 505 2.23 -13.91 30.88
CA VAL A 505 1.93 -14.03 32.33
C VAL A 505 1.10 -12.88 32.92
N GLN A 506 0.35 -12.14 32.07
CA GLN A 506 -0.45 -10.99 32.50
C GLN A 506 -1.58 -11.33 33.48
N CYS A 507 -2.15 -12.53 33.40
CA CYS A 507 -3.26 -12.99 34.23
C CYS A 507 -2.81 -14.04 35.24
N GLY A 508 -3.51 -14.13 36.39
CA GLY A 508 -3.24 -15.12 37.42
C GLY A 508 -4.31 -15.14 38.51
N PRO A 509 -4.16 -16.02 39.52
CA PRO A 509 -5.18 -16.22 40.54
C PRO A 509 -5.21 -15.09 41.57
N ASN A 510 -6.40 -14.88 42.13
CA ASN A 510 -6.70 -13.94 43.21
C ASN A 510 -7.55 -14.65 44.28
N PRO A 511 -7.10 -14.76 45.55
CA PRO A 511 -5.83 -14.28 46.08
C PRO A 511 -4.61 -15.04 45.51
N TYR A 512 -3.47 -14.34 45.48
CA TYR A 512 -2.24 -14.86 44.87
C TYR A 512 -1.70 -16.11 45.58
N HIS A 513 -1.45 -17.15 44.78
CA HIS A 513 -0.75 -18.37 45.19
C HIS A 513 0.11 -18.89 44.03
N ALA A 514 1.06 -19.78 44.33
CA ALA A 514 2.04 -20.26 43.36
C ALA A 514 1.42 -21.28 42.38
N VAL A 515 1.22 -20.86 41.12
CA VAL A 515 0.66 -21.68 40.03
C VAL A 515 1.36 -21.40 38.70
N ASN A 516 1.18 -22.31 37.72
CA ASN A 516 1.63 -22.09 36.35
C ASN A 516 0.79 -20.99 35.66
N ARG A 517 1.29 -19.74 35.67
CA ARG A 517 0.61 -18.59 35.04
C ARG A 517 0.36 -18.72 33.54
N VAL A 518 1.11 -19.57 32.81
CA VAL A 518 0.88 -19.77 31.36
C VAL A 518 -0.52 -20.30 31.07
N SER A 519 -1.09 -21.10 31.98
CA SER A 519 -2.47 -21.59 31.84
C SER A 519 -3.54 -20.48 31.86
N TYR A 520 -3.23 -19.32 32.45
CA TYR A 520 -4.14 -18.16 32.55
C TYR A 520 -4.05 -17.22 31.34
N PHE A 521 -3.17 -17.48 30.38
CA PHE A 521 -3.01 -16.61 29.20
C PHE A 521 -4.29 -16.49 28.36
N HIS A 522 -5.18 -17.49 28.39
CA HIS A 522 -6.43 -17.46 27.63
C HIS A 522 -7.42 -16.37 28.08
N TYR A 523 -7.35 -15.94 29.35
CA TYR A 523 -8.12 -14.81 29.87
C TYR A 523 -7.72 -13.44 29.29
N MET A 524 -6.78 -13.40 28.33
CA MET A 524 -6.53 -12.22 27.50
C MET A 524 -7.60 -12.01 26.41
N TRP A 525 -8.34 -13.06 26.02
CA TRP A 525 -9.42 -13.01 25.05
C TRP A 525 -10.73 -13.64 25.55
N ASP A 526 -10.65 -14.57 26.51
CA ASP A 526 -11.81 -15.14 27.20
C ASP A 526 -12.18 -14.29 28.42
N ASN A 527 -13.48 -14.13 28.70
CA ASN A 527 -13.95 -13.35 29.85
C ASN A 527 -13.48 -14.00 31.18
N PRO A 528 -12.92 -13.23 32.13
CA PRO A 528 -12.56 -13.77 33.44
C PRO A 528 -13.80 -14.23 34.22
N PRO A 529 -13.67 -15.21 35.14
CA PRO A 529 -14.82 -15.76 35.83
C PRO A 529 -15.43 -14.75 36.82
N ALA A 530 -16.76 -14.78 36.96
CA ALA A 530 -17.51 -13.80 37.76
C ALA A 530 -17.28 -13.90 39.28
N ASP A 531 -16.59 -14.95 39.76
CA ASP A 531 -16.21 -15.14 41.15
C ASP A 531 -14.99 -14.30 41.58
N GLY A 532 -14.31 -13.62 40.63
CA GLY A 532 -13.12 -12.82 40.90
C GLY A 532 -11.85 -13.63 41.19
N SER A 533 -11.88 -14.95 40.95
CA SER A 533 -10.76 -15.88 41.17
C SER A 533 -9.57 -15.64 40.25
N VAL A 534 -9.77 -14.93 39.12
CA VAL A 534 -8.73 -14.56 38.16
C VAL A 534 -8.68 -13.05 37.98
N VAL A 535 -7.49 -12.48 38.09
CA VAL A 535 -7.23 -11.06 37.83
C VAL A 535 -6.11 -10.92 36.81
N CYS A 536 -6.37 -10.10 35.79
CA CYS A 536 -5.36 -9.68 34.80
C CYS A 536 -4.77 -8.32 35.19
N GLN A 537 -3.51 -8.10 34.85
CA GLN A 537 -2.82 -6.84 35.12
C GLN A 537 -3.47 -5.64 34.40
N SER A 538 -3.35 -4.46 35.00
CA SER A 538 -3.82 -3.20 34.40
C SER A 538 -3.16 -2.94 33.04
N PRO A 539 -3.88 -2.42 32.03
CA PRO A 539 -3.34 -2.12 30.70
C PRO A 539 -2.08 -1.23 30.77
N ALA A 540 -2.02 -0.32 31.76
CA ALA A 540 -0.89 0.56 31.99
C ALA A 540 0.44 -0.21 32.20
N VAL A 541 0.41 -1.42 32.76
CA VAL A 541 1.61 -2.25 32.97
C VAL A 541 2.16 -2.75 31.63
N GLN A 542 1.28 -3.25 30.76
CA GLN A 542 1.66 -3.68 29.40
C GLN A 542 2.18 -2.49 28.58
N THR A 543 1.49 -1.34 28.63
CA THR A 543 1.92 -0.12 27.94
C THR A 543 3.28 0.39 28.45
N THR A 544 3.52 0.38 29.77
CA THR A 544 4.81 0.80 30.35
C THR A 544 5.96 -0.11 29.93
N ILE A 545 5.75 -1.43 29.95
CA ILE A 545 6.77 -2.40 29.53
C ILE A 545 7.02 -2.30 28.02
N GLY A 546 5.98 -2.05 27.22
CA GLY A 546 6.10 -1.70 25.81
C GLY A 546 6.91 -0.42 25.56
N PHE A 547 6.72 0.63 26.35
CA PHE A 547 7.53 1.86 26.26
C PHE A 547 9.01 1.60 26.57
N VAL A 548 9.32 0.82 27.62
CA VAL A 548 10.70 0.46 27.97
C VAL A 548 11.34 -0.35 26.85
N GLN A 549 10.66 -1.38 26.33
CA GLN A 549 11.13 -2.21 25.23
C GLN A 549 11.34 -1.40 23.94
N GLY A 550 10.41 -0.52 23.61
CA GLY A 550 10.50 0.41 22.48
C GLY A 550 11.71 1.35 22.58
N GLY A 551 11.97 1.91 23.77
CA GLY A 551 13.13 2.77 24.01
C GLY A 551 14.48 2.06 23.85
N PHE A 552 14.61 0.83 24.36
CA PHE A 552 15.83 0.02 24.17
C PHE A 552 16.02 -0.37 22.70
N ASN A 553 14.99 -0.88 22.02
CA ASN A 553 15.03 -1.21 20.60
C ASN A 553 15.47 -0.01 19.75
N THR A 554 14.83 1.14 19.96
CA THR A 554 15.15 2.41 19.28
C THR A 554 16.63 2.78 19.47
N THR A 555 17.10 2.78 20.73
CA THR A 555 18.49 3.11 21.06
C THR A 555 19.48 2.18 20.36
N ILE A 556 19.15 0.89 20.29
CA ILE A 556 19.94 -0.13 19.61
C ILE A 556 19.97 0.08 18.10
N ASP A 557 18.84 0.36 17.45
CA ASP A 557 18.80 0.60 16.00
C ASP A 557 19.59 1.83 15.58
N PHE A 558 19.50 2.92 16.35
CA PHE A 558 20.35 4.11 16.14
C PHE A 558 21.83 3.82 16.41
N PHE A 559 22.17 3.02 17.44
CA PHE A 559 23.54 2.59 17.69
C PHE A 559 24.10 1.76 16.53
N LEU A 560 23.35 0.78 16.03
CA LEU A 560 23.76 -0.06 14.88
C LEU A 560 23.91 0.77 13.61
N THR A 561 22.98 1.71 13.36
CA THR A 561 23.06 2.69 12.25
C THR A 561 24.31 3.55 12.32
N ALA A 562 24.61 4.12 13.49
CA ALA A 562 25.78 4.95 13.70
C ALA A 562 27.07 4.12 13.58
N LEU A 563 27.09 2.91 14.12
CA LEU A 563 28.22 2.00 14.04
C LEU A 563 28.50 1.57 12.59
N SER A 564 27.48 1.15 11.84
CA SER A 564 27.63 0.73 10.44
C SER A 564 28.14 1.88 9.57
N ALA A 565 27.62 3.10 9.76
CA ALA A 565 28.08 4.29 9.05
C ALA A 565 29.52 4.66 9.44
N VAL A 566 29.80 4.88 10.73
CA VAL A 566 31.11 5.38 11.20
C VAL A 566 32.25 4.43 10.82
N GLN A 567 32.05 3.11 10.94
CA GLN A 567 33.10 2.17 10.55
C GLN A 567 33.39 2.21 9.05
N LEU A 568 32.36 2.16 8.19
CA LEU A 568 32.54 2.15 6.73
C LEU A 568 33.41 3.32 6.23
N TRP A 569 33.23 4.50 6.82
CA TRP A 569 34.02 5.69 6.52
C TRP A 569 35.40 5.68 7.21
N ARG A 570 35.52 5.25 8.48
CA ARG A 570 36.80 5.20 9.19
C ARG A 570 37.84 4.32 8.49
N TYR A 571 37.47 3.11 8.04
CA TYR A 571 38.39 2.25 7.30
C TYR A 571 38.84 2.87 5.97
N THR A 572 37.89 3.42 5.20
CA THR A 572 38.20 4.03 3.91
C THR A 572 39.16 5.21 4.05
N ILE A 573 38.96 6.07 5.06
CA ILE A 573 39.84 7.22 5.33
C ILE A 573 41.23 6.73 5.74
N ARG A 574 41.33 5.74 6.65
CA ARG A 574 42.62 5.14 7.05
C ARG A 574 43.39 4.50 5.88
N ALA A 575 42.68 3.89 4.93
CA ALA A 575 43.29 3.30 3.74
C ALA A 575 43.73 4.34 2.67
N THR A 576 43.32 5.60 2.80
CA THR A 576 43.65 6.69 1.86
C THR A 576 44.73 7.64 2.41
N ASP A 577 44.91 7.71 3.73
CA ASP A 577 45.92 8.54 4.40
C ASP A 577 47.29 7.82 4.49
N SER A 578 48.05 7.79 3.39
CA SER A 578 49.37 7.12 3.32
C SER A 578 50.53 7.83 4.04
N THR A 579 50.30 8.99 4.67
CA THR A 579 51.35 9.81 5.30
C THR A 579 50.93 10.39 6.65
N PRO A 580 51.81 10.35 7.68
CA PRO A 580 51.49 10.85 9.02
C PRO A 580 51.67 12.37 9.13
N ALA A 581 50.68 13.17 8.71
CA ALA A 581 50.73 14.62 8.87
C ALA A 581 49.37 15.31 9.12
N GLN A 582 49.21 15.79 10.37
CA GLN A 582 48.35 16.89 10.83
C GLN A 582 46.81 16.75 10.76
N HIS A 583 46.17 17.30 11.79
CA HIS A 583 44.71 17.37 11.93
C HIS A 583 44.09 18.22 10.81
N LYS A 584 43.25 17.58 9.99
CA LYS A 584 42.40 18.25 8.98
C LYS A 584 40.96 17.79 9.15
N PRO A 585 39.96 18.68 9.00
CA PRO A 585 38.56 18.34 9.25
C PRO A 585 38.06 17.26 8.29
N LEU A 586 37.13 16.42 8.77
CA LEU A 586 36.64 15.21 8.10
C LEU A 586 36.20 15.46 6.64
N PHE A 587 35.45 16.55 6.41
CA PHE A 587 34.98 16.98 5.09
C PHE A 587 36.12 17.23 4.10
N GLY A 588 37.27 17.75 4.56
CA GLY A 588 38.43 18.01 3.72
C GLY A 588 39.13 16.74 3.24
N ARG A 589 39.06 15.64 4.02
CA ARG A 589 39.56 14.31 3.60
C ARG A 589 38.59 13.64 2.63
N ILE A 590 37.28 13.74 2.88
CA ILE A 590 36.25 13.18 2.00
C ILE A 590 36.30 13.78 0.58
N ARG A 591 36.48 15.10 0.47
CA ARG A 591 36.55 15.80 -0.82
C ARG A 591 37.78 15.44 -1.68
N ARG A 592 38.80 14.79 -1.11
CA ARG A 592 40.00 14.32 -1.82
C ARG A 592 39.88 12.89 -2.37
N MET A 593 38.85 12.14 -2.01
CA MET A 593 38.67 10.78 -2.54
C MET A 593 38.35 10.80 -4.04
N PRO A 594 38.85 9.83 -4.83
CA PRO A 594 38.43 9.65 -6.22
C PRO A 594 36.90 9.50 -6.31
N ARG A 595 36.25 10.25 -7.21
CA ARG A 595 34.77 10.23 -7.35
C ARG A 595 34.16 8.82 -7.42
N PRO A 596 34.73 7.83 -8.14
CA PRO A 596 34.18 6.46 -8.17
C PRO A 596 34.30 5.71 -6.82
N ALA A 597 35.29 6.04 -5.98
CA ALA A 597 35.40 5.49 -4.63
C ALA A 597 34.36 6.14 -3.71
N LEU A 598 34.20 7.47 -3.80
CA LEU A 598 33.22 8.23 -3.03
C LEU A 598 31.79 7.73 -3.29
N PHE A 599 31.36 7.63 -4.56
CA PHE A 599 30.02 7.13 -4.92
C PHE A 599 29.77 5.71 -4.39
N ARG A 600 30.75 4.80 -4.50
CA ARG A 600 30.62 3.43 -3.97
C ARG A 600 30.48 3.38 -2.44
N ARG A 601 31.16 4.26 -1.70
CA ARG A 601 31.01 4.33 -0.22
C ARG A 601 29.72 4.99 0.21
N ILE A 602 29.26 6.04 -0.49
CA ILE A 602 27.93 6.62 -0.27
C ILE A 602 26.86 5.54 -0.50
N TRP A 603 26.90 4.83 -1.63
CA TRP A 603 25.95 3.76 -1.94
C TRP A 603 25.92 2.65 -0.88
N GLN A 604 27.10 2.16 -0.45
CA GLN A 604 27.21 1.15 0.61
C GLN A 604 26.70 1.67 1.96
N THR A 605 26.95 2.94 2.29
CA THR A 605 26.45 3.55 3.54
C THR A 605 24.93 3.66 3.53
N VAL A 606 24.34 4.14 2.42
CA VAL A 606 22.88 4.28 2.24
C VAL A 606 22.21 2.90 2.26
N SER A 607 22.73 1.93 1.52
CA SER A 607 22.12 0.59 1.42
C SER A 607 22.18 -0.20 2.74
N LEU A 608 23.21 0.00 3.56
CA LEU A 608 23.39 -0.72 4.83
C LEU A 608 22.78 0.03 6.03
N SER A 609 23.00 1.34 6.12
CA SER A 609 22.62 2.14 7.29
C SER A 609 21.26 2.84 7.12
N GLY A 610 20.81 3.06 5.88
CA GLY A 610 19.51 3.66 5.59
C GLY A 610 18.32 2.80 6.11
N PRO A 611 18.29 1.48 5.85
CA PRO A 611 17.24 0.63 6.41
C PRO A 611 17.33 0.48 7.94
N LEU A 612 18.52 0.51 8.54
CA LEU A 612 18.63 0.53 10.01
C LEU A 612 18.07 1.83 10.62
N LEU A 613 18.32 2.98 9.98
CA LEU A 613 17.74 4.26 10.37
C LEU A 613 16.20 4.22 10.27
N LEU A 614 15.66 3.64 9.19
CA LEU A 614 14.22 3.44 9.02
C LEU A 614 13.63 2.54 10.10
N SER A 615 14.35 1.49 10.52
CA SER A 615 13.92 0.62 11.64
C SER A 615 13.84 1.39 12.96
N GLY A 616 14.84 2.21 13.28
CA GLY A 616 14.82 3.06 14.48
C GLY A 616 13.68 4.08 14.48
N ILE A 617 13.39 4.70 13.33
CA ILE A 617 12.22 5.60 13.17
C ILE A 617 10.91 4.83 13.34
N ALA A 618 10.77 3.66 12.73
CA ALA A 618 9.58 2.82 12.87
C ALA A 618 9.37 2.36 14.32
N SER A 619 10.45 2.07 15.05
CA SER A 619 10.39 1.73 16.48
C SER A 619 9.84 2.89 17.32
N ILE A 620 10.21 4.15 17.03
CA ILE A 620 9.62 5.34 17.68
C ILE A 620 8.11 5.43 17.40
N VAL A 621 7.69 5.33 16.14
CA VAL A 621 6.25 5.49 15.77
C VAL A 621 5.40 4.37 16.37
N LYS A 622 5.87 3.12 16.31
CA LYS A 622 5.26 1.98 17.01
C LYS A 622 5.13 2.25 18.51
N THR A 623 6.19 2.77 19.13
CA THR A 623 6.23 3.09 20.57
C THR A 623 5.22 4.17 20.95
N TYR A 624 4.98 5.16 20.08
CA TYR A 624 3.91 6.15 20.29
C TYR A 624 2.50 5.52 20.21
N LEU A 625 2.26 4.64 19.22
CA LEU A 625 0.96 3.97 19.00
C LEU A 625 0.56 2.98 20.12
N LEU A 626 1.50 2.55 20.96
CA LEU A 626 1.23 1.77 22.17
C LEU A 626 0.35 2.50 23.19
N LYS A 627 0.30 3.84 23.16
CA LYS A 627 -0.60 4.63 24.02
C LYS A 627 -2.07 4.35 23.67
N THR A 628 -2.42 4.45 22.38
CA THR A 628 -3.79 4.23 21.86
C THR A 628 -4.30 2.80 22.03
N LEU A 629 -3.41 1.82 22.22
CA LEU A 629 -3.77 0.44 22.57
C LEU A 629 -4.03 0.24 24.07
N GLY A 630 -3.38 1.03 24.94
CA GLY A 630 -3.57 0.97 26.39
C GLY A 630 -4.98 1.38 26.84
N GLU A 631 -5.69 2.17 26.03
CA GLU A 631 -7.02 2.73 26.34
C GLU A 631 -8.16 1.72 26.14
N ARG A 632 -7.89 0.50 25.63
CA ARG A 632 -8.76 -0.71 25.50
C ARG A 632 -10.15 -0.57 24.83
N ASN A 633 -10.66 0.63 24.56
CA ASN A 633 -12.03 0.83 24.05
C ASN A 633 -12.26 0.28 22.63
N ASP A 634 -11.21 0.15 21.81
CA ASP A 634 -11.31 -0.36 20.44
C ASP A 634 -10.01 -1.04 19.96
N ILE A 635 -9.67 -2.16 20.60
CA ILE A 635 -8.42 -2.88 20.34
C ILE A 635 -8.38 -3.41 18.90
N THR A 636 -9.49 -3.94 18.37
CA THR A 636 -9.50 -4.62 17.07
C THR A 636 -9.23 -3.67 15.91
N HIS A 637 -9.71 -2.42 15.96
CA HIS A 637 -9.39 -1.39 14.97
C HIS A 637 -7.98 -0.81 15.16
N ASN A 638 -7.65 -0.36 16.38
CA ASN A 638 -6.43 0.42 16.64
C ASN A 638 -5.13 -0.40 16.54
N THR A 639 -5.21 -1.73 16.52
CA THR A 639 -4.03 -2.63 16.39
C THR A 639 -3.48 -2.67 14.95
N VAL A 640 -4.29 -2.43 13.93
CA VAL A 640 -3.85 -2.47 12.52
C VAL A 640 -2.68 -1.51 12.21
N PRO A 641 -2.74 -0.20 12.52
CA PRO A 641 -1.60 0.70 12.28
C PRO A 641 -0.37 0.33 13.12
N PHE A 642 -0.56 -0.23 14.32
CA PHE A 642 0.55 -0.72 15.15
C PHE A 642 1.27 -1.91 14.49
N ILE A 643 0.53 -2.90 13.99
CA ILE A 643 1.09 -4.05 13.24
C ILE A 643 1.89 -3.56 12.02
N LEU A 644 1.38 -2.58 11.27
CA LEU A 644 2.08 -2.04 10.11
C LEU A 644 3.47 -1.50 10.48
N TRP A 645 3.59 -0.73 11.56
CA TRP A 645 4.88 -0.19 12.01
C TRP A 645 5.81 -1.26 12.59
N VAL A 646 5.28 -2.29 13.28
CA VAL A 646 6.05 -3.50 13.67
C VAL A 646 6.66 -4.19 12.43
N LYS A 647 5.92 -4.26 11.32
CA LYS A 647 6.40 -4.87 10.07
C LYS A 647 7.45 -4.01 9.38
N ILE A 648 7.26 -2.70 9.32
CA ILE A 648 8.27 -1.76 8.78
C ILE A 648 9.58 -1.88 9.58
N GLU A 649 9.50 -1.89 10.91
CA GLU A 649 10.65 -2.07 11.81
C GLU A 649 11.41 -3.38 11.52
N ASN A 650 10.71 -4.52 11.54
CA ASN A 650 11.29 -5.85 11.33
C ASN A 650 11.89 -6.01 9.92
N TYR A 651 11.16 -5.59 8.88
CA TYR A 651 11.59 -5.73 7.49
C TYR A 651 12.75 -4.81 7.14
N SER A 652 12.85 -3.63 7.76
CA SER A 652 13.96 -2.70 7.49
C SER A 652 15.31 -3.27 7.95
N ILE A 653 15.35 -4.04 9.04
CA ILE A 653 16.56 -4.76 9.49
C ILE A 653 16.95 -5.87 8.50
N LEU A 654 15.97 -6.66 8.03
CA LEU A 654 16.20 -7.67 7.00
C LEU A 654 16.69 -7.04 5.69
N LEU A 655 16.15 -5.88 5.31
CA LEU A 655 16.56 -5.10 4.14
C LEU A 655 18.00 -4.60 4.21
N ALA A 656 18.47 -4.13 5.38
CA ALA A 656 19.87 -3.77 5.58
C ALA A 656 20.84 -4.94 5.25
N SER A 657 20.41 -6.18 5.50
CA SER A 657 21.23 -7.37 5.28
C SER A 657 21.58 -7.62 3.81
N PHE A 658 20.87 -7.02 2.83
CA PHE A 658 21.09 -7.29 1.39
C PHE A 658 22.27 -6.50 0.79
N ALA A 659 22.66 -5.38 1.39
CA ALA A 659 23.71 -4.52 0.84
C ALA A 659 25.06 -5.24 0.57
N PRO A 660 25.55 -6.17 1.44
CA PRO A 660 26.73 -6.98 1.16
C PRO A 660 26.52 -8.00 0.03
N MET A 661 25.31 -8.57 -0.10
CA MET A 661 24.99 -9.61 -1.10
C MET A 661 24.96 -9.06 -2.52
N ILE A 662 24.35 -7.88 -2.70
CA ILE A 662 24.34 -7.18 -3.99
C ILE A 662 25.78 -6.88 -4.44
N ARG A 663 26.66 -6.48 -3.51
CA ARG A 663 28.08 -6.26 -3.80
C ARG A 663 28.80 -7.55 -4.23
N LEU A 664 28.61 -8.65 -3.50
CA LEU A 664 29.19 -9.97 -3.84
C LEU A 664 28.76 -10.40 -5.25
N PHE A 665 27.46 -10.35 -5.53
CA PHE A 665 26.90 -10.70 -6.84
C PHE A 665 27.48 -9.84 -7.97
N VAL A 666 27.43 -8.52 -7.84
CA VAL A 666 27.97 -7.59 -8.84
C VAL A 666 29.47 -7.79 -9.06
N SER A 667 30.25 -8.06 -8.00
CA SER A 667 31.69 -8.29 -8.10
C SER A 667 32.02 -9.55 -8.91
N MET A 668 31.29 -10.65 -8.70
CA MET A 668 31.54 -11.91 -9.42
C MET A 668 31.02 -11.88 -10.86
N VAL A 669 29.81 -11.35 -11.10
CA VAL A 669 29.27 -11.18 -12.47
C VAL A 669 30.13 -10.23 -13.32
N SER A 670 30.81 -9.26 -12.68
CA SER A 670 31.77 -8.37 -13.37
C SER A 670 33.11 -9.05 -13.67
N ALA A 671 33.53 -10.03 -12.87
CA ALA A 671 34.75 -10.79 -13.11
C ALA A 671 34.57 -11.77 -14.29
N ASP A 672 33.41 -12.40 -14.40
CA ASP A 672 33.06 -13.38 -15.44
C ASP A 672 33.08 -12.76 -16.85
N LYS A 673 32.67 -11.48 -16.98
CA LYS A 673 32.81 -10.70 -18.21
C LYS A 673 34.26 -10.39 -18.61
N GLY A 674 35.24 -10.69 -17.76
CA GLY A 674 36.66 -10.55 -18.06
C GLY A 674 37.31 -11.81 -18.66
N GLN A 675 36.60 -12.96 -18.69
CA GLN A 675 37.17 -14.25 -19.11
C GLN A 675 36.62 -14.81 -20.43
N ILE A 676 35.84 -14.04 -21.19
CA ILE A 676 35.41 -14.37 -22.56
C ILE A 676 36.00 -13.33 -23.53
N GLY A 677 37.31 -13.47 -23.78
CA GLY A 677 38.07 -12.63 -24.70
C GLY A 677 39.45 -13.23 -24.91
N GLY A 678 39.70 -13.78 -26.10
CA GLY A 678 40.91 -14.53 -26.39
C GLY A 678 42.19 -13.69 -26.39
N TYR A 679 43.32 -14.38 -26.29
CA TYR A 679 44.70 -13.93 -26.53
C TYR A 679 44.84 -12.53 -27.16
N TRP A 680 45.29 -11.55 -26.36
CA TRP A 680 46.30 -10.59 -26.80
C TRP A 680 47.04 -9.96 -25.63
N SER A 681 48.37 -9.91 -25.77
CA SER A 681 49.30 -9.34 -24.80
C SER A 681 49.14 -7.82 -24.70
N ASN A 682 49.01 -7.28 -23.48
CA ASN A 682 49.39 -5.89 -23.23
C ASN A 682 49.77 -5.64 -21.77
N SER A 683 51.06 -5.42 -21.53
CA SER A 683 51.60 -5.06 -20.22
C SER A 683 51.15 -3.66 -19.81
N ARG A 684 50.20 -3.57 -18.87
CA ARG A 684 49.95 -2.35 -18.08
C ARG A 684 49.62 -2.71 -16.64
N SER A 685 50.64 -2.66 -15.77
CA SER A 685 50.48 -2.76 -14.32
C SER A 685 49.68 -1.56 -13.80
N LYS A 686 48.38 -1.74 -13.57
CA LYS A 686 47.63 -0.86 -12.66
C LYS A 686 47.89 -1.32 -11.23
N ASN A 687 48.71 -0.56 -10.50
CA ASN A 687 48.83 -0.67 -9.06
C ASN A 687 47.45 -0.48 -8.41
N SER A 688 46.79 -1.59 -8.08
CA SER A 688 45.68 -1.61 -7.13
C SER A 688 46.29 -1.70 -5.73
N HIS A 689 46.11 -0.64 -4.92
CA HIS A 689 46.50 -0.69 -3.51
C HIS A 689 45.67 -1.76 -2.79
N PRO A 690 46.27 -2.80 -2.15
CA PRO A 690 45.52 -3.90 -1.54
C PRO A 690 44.71 -3.54 -0.27
N GLY A 691 44.67 -2.26 0.12
CA GLY A 691 44.19 -1.81 1.44
C GLY A 691 42.74 -1.34 1.51
N LEU A 692 41.95 -1.45 0.42
CA LEU A 692 40.60 -0.85 0.32
C LEU A 692 39.45 -1.86 0.30
N GLU A 693 39.77 -3.16 0.36
CA GLU A 693 38.78 -4.24 0.34
C GLU A 693 38.33 -4.61 1.76
N LEU A 694 37.15 -5.23 1.84
CA LEU A 694 36.45 -5.47 3.11
C LEU A 694 36.17 -6.97 3.17
N ASP A 695 37.27 -7.72 3.21
CA ASP A 695 37.27 -9.17 3.22
C ASP A 695 37.12 -9.67 4.66
N SER A 696 36.38 -10.78 4.79
CA SER A 696 36.39 -11.58 6.01
C SER A 696 37.77 -12.17 6.20
N GLN A 697 38.57 -11.64 7.12
CA GLN A 697 39.90 -12.17 7.38
C GLN A 697 39.82 -13.64 7.86
N PRO A 698 40.59 -14.56 7.24
CA PRO A 698 40.68 -15.93 7.71
C PRO A 698 41.47 -16.01 9.02
N HIS A 699 40.96 -16.77 9.99
CA HIS A 699 41.68 -17.06 11.24
C HIS A 699 42.72 -18.17 11.01
N THR A 700 43.90 -17.81 10.47
CA THR A 700 45.06 -18.71 10.46
C THR A 700 46.02 -18.39 11.60
N GLN A 701 46.10 -19.32 12.55
CA GLN A 701 46.99 -19.26 13.71
C GLN A 701 48.44 -19.51 13.25
N LYS A 702 49.24 -18.45 13.11
CA LYS A 702 50.63 -18.55 12.62
C LYS A 702 51.52 -19.42 13.54
N LYS A 703 52.06 -20.50 12.99
CA LYS A 703 53.43 -20.98 13.27
C LYS A 703 54.11 -21.38 11.96
N GLY A 704 55.29 -20.80 11.71
CA GLY A 704 56.27 -21.29 10.73
C GLY A 704 55.85 -21.30 9.26
N ALA A 705 55.84 -20.13 8.60
CA ALA A 705 55.92 -20.06 7.13
C ALA A 705 57.29 -19.48 6.75
N VAL A 706 58.17 -20.33 6.22
CA VAL A 706 59.50 -19.95 5.70
C VAL A 706 59.33 -19.20 4.38
N VAL A 707 60.02 -18.07 4.22
CA VAL A 707 60.03 -17.30 2.97
C VAL A 707 61.01 -17.97 1.99
N MET A 708 60.50 -18.54 0.91
CA MET A 708 61.30 -18.90 -0.26
C MET A 708 61.17 -17.81 -1.33
N SER A 709 62.16 -16.93 -1.39
CA SER A 709 62.39 -16.06 -2.54
C SER A 709 63.24 -16.82 -3.57
N VAL A 710 62.74 -16.99 -4.79
CA VAL A 710 63.55 -17.50 -5.91
C VAL A 710 63.67 -16.39 -6.96
N SER A 711 64.85 -15.80 -7.04
CA SER A 711 65.29 -14.97 -8.17
C SER A 711 65.61 -15.87 -9.37
N ALA A 712 65.21 -15.44 -10.57
CA ALA A 712 65.52 -16.16 -11.80
C ALA A 712 66.89 -15.77 -12.37
N ALA A 713 67.67 -16.77 -12.82
CA ALA A 713 68.51 -16.83 -14.03
C ALA A 713 69.80 -17.66 -13.82
N GLU A 714 69.93 -18.75 -14.60
CA GLU A 714 71.17 -19.36 -15.18
C GLU A 714 72.29 -19.83 -14.19
N GLU A 715 73.15 -20.82 -14.45
CA GLU A 715 73.46 -21.75 -15.57
C GLU A 715 74.12 -23.03 -14.92
N ALA A 716 74.44 -24.19 -15.54
CA ALA A 716 74.31 -24.78 -16.88
C ALA A 716 74.40 -26.33 -16.77
N VAL A 717 74.32 -27.06 -17.91
CA VAL A 717 75.25 -28.11 -18.40
C VAL A 717 74.52 -29.07 -19.37
N GLN A 718 74.80 -28.92 -20.66
CA GLN A 718 74.92 -30.08 -21.56
C GLN A 718 75.94 -29.74 -22.66
N HIS A 719 76.92 -30.61 -22.84
CA HIS A 719 77.99 -30.43 -23.83
C HIS A 719 77.45 -30.57 -25.26
N THR A 720 77.83 -29.63 -26.12
CA THR A 720 78.22 -29.92 -27.50
C THR A 720 79.45 -29.09 -27.82
N ASP A 721 80.54 -29.73 -28.25
CA ASP A 721 81.68 -29.04 -28.82
C ASP A 721 81.25 -28.32 -30.11
N GLU A 722 81.62 -27.04 -30.27
CA GLU A 722 82.31 -26.56 -31.48
C GLU A 722 82.89 -25.14 -31.28
N GLU A 723 84.00 -24.90 -31.99
CA GLU A 723 84.67 -23.63 -32.28
C GLU A 723 84.78 -22.49 -31.23
N TRP A 724 85.98 -22.42 -30.64
CA TRP A 724 86.65 -21.16 -30.30
C TRP A 724 86.53 -20.05 -31.38
N LYS A 725 86.15 -18.82 -30.98
CA LYS A 725 86.90 -17.54 -31.22
C LYS A 725 86.02 -16.27 -31.08
N ARG A 726 86.11 -15.56 -29.94
CA ARG A 726 86.70 -14.19 -29.85
C ARG A 726 86.54 -13.50 -28.47
N ALA A 727 87.62 -12.83 -28.08
CA ALA A 727 87.75 -11.64 -27.20
C ALA A 727 86.64 -11.34 -26.17
N SER A 728 86.90 -11.42 -24.86
CA SER A 728 87.79 -10.53 -24.07
C SER A 728 87.29 -9.08 -23.95
N SER A 729 86.83 -8.68 -22.76
CA SER A 729 87.59 -7.84 -21.82
C SER A 729 86.72 -7.00 -20.87
N ARG A 730 87.23 -6.77 -19.64
CA ARG A 730 86.89 -5.69 -18.67
C ARG A 730 85.48 -5.72 -18.02
N ALA A 731 85.31 -5.33 -16.75
CA ALA A 731 86.28 -5.10 -15.67
C ALA A 731 85.60 -5.11 -14.29
N HIS A 732 86.40 -5.41 -13.26
CA HIS A 732 86.10 -5.30 -11.82
C HIS A 732 85.43 -3.98 -11.38
N HIS A 733 84.59 -4.03 -10.34
CA HIS A 733 85.02 -3.61 -8.99
C HIS A 733 84.09 -3.99 -7.81
N ARG A 734 84.67 -4.76 -6.87
CA ARG A 734 84.84 -4.51 -5.42
C ARG A 734 83.63 -4.33 -4.45
N HIS A 735 83.58 -5.28 -3.50
CA HIS A 735 83.75 -5.11 -2.02
C HIS A 735 82.64 -4.44 -1.15
N ARG A 736 82.40 -4.82 0.13
CA ARG A 736 82.92 -5.91 1.01
C ARG A 736 82.11 -5.99 2.34
N SER A 737 82.02 -7.18 2.96
CA SER A 737 81.71 -7.44 4.40
C SER A 737 80.32 -6.98 4.90
N SER A 738 79.78 -7.32 6.08
CA SER A 738 80.16 -8.24 7.18
C SER A 738 78.90 -8.54 8.01
N ASP A 739 78.80 -9.51 8.93
CA ASP A 739 79.30 -10.90 9.12
C ASP A 739 78.57 -11.47 10.38
N LEU A 740 78.47 -12.80 10.58
CA LEU A 740 78.36 -13.56 11.87
C LEU A 740 77.59 -14.92 11.77
N GLN A 741 77.99 -15.87 12.63
CA GLN A 741 77.60 -17.30 12.63
C GLN A 741 76.74 -17.68 13.85
N ASP A 742 75.78 -18.61 13.67
CA ASP A 742 75.53 -19.85 14.47
C ASP A 742 74.30 -20.58 13.87
N GLY A 743 73.96 -21.85 14.13
CA GLY A 743 74.53 -22.84 15.06
C GLY A 743 73.63 -24.08 15.25
N SER A 744 73.63 -25.01 14.28
CA SER A 744 73.25 -26.45 14.41
C SER A 744 71.78 -26.95 14.43
N ASN A 745 71.65 -28.20 13.94
CA ASN A 745 70.68 -29.26 14.26
C ASN A 745 69.23 -29.23 13.72
N GLY A 746 69.04 -29.86 12.54
CA GLY A 746 67.75 -30.37 12.06
C GLY A 746 67.86 -31.85 11.65
N VAL A 747 66.94 -32.69 12.13
CA VAL A 747 66.83 -34.12 11.76
C VAL A 747 65.95 -34.25 10.52
N THR A 748 66.44 -34.93 9.47
CA THR A 748 65.72 -35.16 8.22
C THR A 748 64.96 -36.49 8.23
N VAL A 749 63.62 -36.42 8.21
CA VAL A 749 62.76 -37.56 7.85
C VAL A 749 62.31 -37.37 6.40
N ARG A 750 62.67 -38.31 5.52
CA ARG A 750 62.15 -38.36 4.14
C ARG A 750 60.84 -39.15 4.13
N THR A 751 59.80 -38.56 3.53
CA THR A 751 58.63 -39.30 3.02
C THR A 751 58.37 -38.84 1.60
N GLU A 752 58.63 -39.72 0.64
CA GLU A 752 58.25 -39.53 -0.76
C GLU A 752 56.72 -39.67 -0.89
N ILE A 753 56.07 -38.74 -1.60
CA ILE A 753 54.67 -38.89 -2.01
C ILE A 753 54.64 -39.01 -3.53
N VAL A 754 54.46 -40.24 -4.00
CA VAL A 754 54.29 -40.56 -5.42
C VAL A 754 52.84 -40.30 -5.81
N VAL A 755 52.60 -39.26 -6.62
CA VAL A 755 51.28 -38.99 -7.18
C VAL A 755 51.08 -39.86 -8.44
N ARG A 756 50.38 -40.98 -8.30
CA ARG A 756 49.80 -41.70 -9.45
C ARG A 756 48.42 -41.15 -9.77
N VAL A 757 48.24 -40.68 -11.00
CA VAL A 757 46.92 -40.37 -11.56
C VAL A 757 46.33 -41.66 -12.11
N SER A 758 45.10 -41.98 -11.71
CA SER A 758 44.30 -43.06 -12.31
C SER A 758 42.90 -42.52 -12.57
N SER A 759 42.46 -42.66 -13.82
CA SER A 759 41.06 -42.49 -14.20
C SER A 759 40.40 -43.85 -14.22
N ASP A 760 39.30 -44.03 -13.49
CA ASP A 760 38.08 -44.60 -14.11
C ASP A 760 36.82 -44.43 -13.24
N LYS A 761 35.69 -44.82 -13.82
CA LYS A 761 34.33 -44.50 -13.35
C LYS A 761 33.76 -45.48 -12.32
N ALA A 762 32.84 -44.92 -11.51
CA ALA A 762 31.61 -45.53 -10.99
C ALA A 762 31.65 -46.38 -9.70
N SER A 763 30.43 -46.47 -9.13
CA SER A 763 29.97 -47.22 -7.96
C SER A 763 30.15 -46.60 -6.57
N THR A 764 29.08 -46.75 -5.79
CA THR A 764 28.82 -46.26 -4.43
C THR A 764 29.29 -47.25 -3.38
N GLU A 765 29.81 -46.77 -2.24
CA GLU A 765 29.43 -47.32 -0.93
C GLU A 765 29.73 -46.39 0.26
N ARG A 766 29.12 -46.69 1.41
CA ARG A 766 29.22 -45.98 2.69
C ARG A 766 30.14 -46.73 3.65
N LEU A 767 31.03 -46.01 4.35
CA LEU A 767 31.52 -46.23 5.72
C LEU A 767 32.21 -44.91 6.13
N VAL A 768 31.91 -44.22 7.24
CA VAL A 768 31.83 -44.62 8.66
C VAL A 768 33.15 -45.22 9.14
N ILE A 769 34.04 -44.34 9.64
CA ILE A 769 34.40 -44.20 11.06
C ILE A 769 34.49 -42.69 11.34
#